data_AF-A0A972SCK2-F1
#
_entry.id   AF-A0A972SCK2-F1
#
_cell.length_a   1.000
_cell.length_b   1.000
_cell.length_c   1.000
_cell.angle_alpha   90.00
_cell.angle_beta   90.00
_cell.angle_gamma   90.00
#
_symmetry.space_group_name_H-M   'P 1'
#
loop_
_entity.id
_entity.type
_entity.pdbx_description
1 polymer ?
#
loop_
_entity_poly.entity_id
_entity_poly.type
_entity_poly.pdbx_seq_one_letter_code
_entity_poly.pdbx_strand_id
1 'polypeptide(L)'
;MRGISLLLLIIHLILSPKLIAPTAKGLFGEPEKPGSRTENPWIRSNPGGGGWFNTVKAGPDGMILAASDLSGFYRSQDGGRTWDVIGATQGLKTTHASAIGFHPTAPHIILLGTEEGIYRSTDRGEHVAQVLDSGYITDIALSPANPDIGYAAWHSEWDLATGQIYRTTDSGQTWSRVSQNLPHGLRILKIALDPHDTNTLYLLSGEGRFAAGPKVVYRSTDGGLHWTRIASNLGDVMDVATAPDISGRVYITTYDADPDGPGDLFRSDNRGRTWSHIARRGGRIWLVPGRPQIIRLIDPFHQFPWDDRNGVWESVDGGHTWKRVSRVDDWDTGWTHAYWAYNSEVQAIGEDLSDPKRLYMATSQFIFTTDNEGRHFYNIYTEEVAPGRWQSRGVDNVVMFGMAISEVEPWHIYLGYFDIGCWHSPDNGVSWENCNDLASTGDWEGNGGNTTTLLADPHRRGVVWTAQAPSWDEAGTLLRSTNYGKQWTAARGLPPAPLMGLSLDRTSAENRRTLFITAQGDVYRSTDDGATWQRVFPCGGCRFTAVDPFDGSLVYAGGEKGLWRSTAGGRPGTWEEVGLPEMRGRVRGDVWEYGWEGVFAIAPSPHRRGTVYVAALGEGKGLYRSEDAGRTWRKLWTDDFMRDVAISPRDPNLLVAASSSAYMAGGYDEGSHGILISLDRGRTWRAWNEGMAWPFALTVTFQPHRDTVWAGVPGPGFQKRLLTRHEYYIPYWLAADEPAIDPLVQNPNRRSQAVCQKSIVTWRK
;
A
#
# COMPACT_ATOMS: atom_id res chain seq x y z
N MET A 1 -59.56 -20.78 33.22
CA MET A 1 -60.19 -19.99 34.30
C MET A 1 -59.10 -19.62 35.30
N ARG A 2 -59.04 -18.32 35.64
CA ARG A 2 -58.52 -17.59 36.84
C ARG A 2 -57.82 -18.46 37.91
N GLY A 3 -56.75 -18.06 38.61
CA GLY A 3 -56.10 -16.77 38.95
C GLY A 3 -55.14 -17.06 40.14
N ILE A 4 -53.99 -16.37 40.29
CA ILE A 4 -53.75 -15.23 41.24
C ILE A 4 -53.80 -15.68 42.72
N SER A 5 -52.90 -15.41 43.69
CA SER A 5 -51.63 -14.64 43.83
C SER A 5 -51.12 -14.72 45.30
N LEU A 6 -49.84 -14.31 45.52
CA LEU A 6 -49.25 -13.66 46.75
C LEU A 6 -49.01 -14.53 48.04
N LEU A 7 -47.98 -14.38 48.91
CA LEU A 7 -46.78 -13.50 49.08
C LEU A 7 -45.94 -13.99 50.30
N LEU A 8 -44.58 -13.88 50.23
CA LEU A 8 -43.54 -13.58 51.27
C LEU A 8 -43.39 -14.37 52.61
N LEU A 9 -42.22 -14.98 52.89
CA LEU A 9 -41.07 -14.44 53.68
C LEU A 9 -39.86 -15.43 53.74
N ILE A 10 -38.65 -14.89 53.92
CA ILE A 10 -37.30 -15.44 53.69
C ILE A 10 -36.61 -15.92 54.98
N ILE A 11 -35.84 -17.03 54.93
CA ILE A 11 -34.54 -17.22 55.64
C ILE A 11 -33.57 -18.00 54.73
N HIS A 12 -32.33 -17.50 54.60
CA HIS A 12 -31.22 -18.00 53.78
C HIS A 12 -30.35 -19.04 54.51
N LEU A 13 -29.85 -20.06 53.80
CA LEU A 13 -28.42 -20.46 53.87
C LEU A 13 -27.98 -21.25 52.63
N ILE A 14 -26.84 -20.79 52.11
CA ILE A 14 -26.15 -20.99 50.83
C ILE A 14 -25.55 -22.41 50.63
N LEU A 15 -25.62 -22.95 49.39
CA LEU A 15 -24.43 -23.27 48.56
C LEU A 15 -24.80 -23.66 47.10
N SER A 16 -24.41 -22.75 46.18
CA SER A 16 -24.01 -22.86 44.76
C SER A 16 -24.92 -23.49 43.67
N PRO A 17 -25.36 -22.70 42.65
CA PRO A 17 -26.15 -23.17 41.51
C PRO A 17 -25.40 -23.29 40.17
N LYS A 18 -26.08 -24.01 39.28
CA LYS A 18 -25.93 -24.11 37.81
C LYS A 18 -26.11 -22.77 37.07
N LEU A 19 -25.69 -22.79 35.80
CA LEU A 19 -26.28 -22.18 34.59
C LEU A 19 -27.35 -21.09 34.80
N ILE A 20 -27.17 -19.93 34.16
CA ILE A 20 -28.24 -19.12 33.51
C ILE A 20 -27.61 -18.18 32.47
N ALA A 21 -28.40 -17.93 31.41
CA ALA A 21 -28.21 -17.06 30.25
C ALA A 21 -27.78 -15.61 30.56
N PRO A 22 -27.10 -14.92 29.62
CA PRO A 22 -26.71 -13.53 29.81
C PRO A 22 -27.87 -12.58 29.50
N THR A 23 -28.29 -11.82 30.51
CA THR A 23 -29.15 -10.63 30.37
C THR A 23 -28.34 -9.43 29.91
N ALA A 24 -28.86 -8.72 28.91
CA ALA A 24 -28.41 -7.40 28.50
C ALA A 24 -28.60 -6.38 29.63
N LYS A 25 -27.51 -5.94 30.26
CA LYS A 25 -27.35 -4.67 30.98
C LYS A 25 -25.87 -4.51 31.37
N GLY A 26 -25.17 -3.63 30.66
CA GLY A 26 -23.75 -3.37 30.85
C GLY A 26 -23.09 -2.71 29.63
N LEU A 27 -23.79 -1.76 29.00
CA LEU A 27 -23.20 -0.78 28.08
C LEU A 27 -23.33 0.56 28.79
N PHE A 28 -22.34 1.44 28.65
CA PHE A 28 -22.06 2.63 29.47
C PHE A 28 -21.24 2.34 30.75
N GLY A 29 -19.97 2.01 30.53
CA GLY A 29 -18.93 2.39 31.48
C GLY A 29 -18.77 3.92 31.48
N GLU A 30 -18.47 4.48 32.64
CA GLU A 30 -18.21 5.92 32.81
C GLU A 30 -17.06 6.39 31.90
N PRO A 31 -17.10 7.64 31.42
CA PRO A 31 -16.05 8.16 30.55
C PRO A 31 -14.71 8.18 31.29
N GLU A 32 -13.73 7.45 30.76
CA GLU A 32 -12.34 7.64 31.13
C GLU A 32 -11.99 9.12 30.98
N LYS A 33 -11.25 9.65 31.96
CA LYS A 33 -10.69 11.01 31.86
C LYS A 33 -9.87 11.10 30.57
N PRO A 34 -9.98 12.19 29.79
CA PRO A 34 -9.22 12.33 28.56
C PRO A 34 -7.73 12.47 28.87
N GLY A 35 -7.01 11.37 28.76
CA GLY A 35 -5.57 11.37 28.49
C GLY A 35 -5.38 11.74 27.02
N SER A 36 -4.50 12.69 26.76
CA SER A 36 -4.28 13.32 25.45
C SER A 36 -3.61 12.38 24.42
N ARG A 37 -4.38 11.43 23.87
CA ARG A 37 -4.18 10.98 22.48
C ARG A 37 -5.25 11.67 21.66
N THR A 38 -4.89 12.72 20.94
CA THR A 38 -5.73 13.23 19.85
C THR A 38 -5.92 12.10 18.86
N GLU A 39 -7.16 11.63 18.68
CA GLU A 39 -7.48 10.68 17.61
C GLU A 39 -6.96 11.23 16.28
N ASN A 40 -6.36 10.36 15.45
CA ASN A 40 -5.86 10.74 14.13
C ASN A 40 -7.03 11.32 13.30
N PRO A 41 -6.96 12.59 12.86
CA PRO A 41 -8.09 13.21 12.18
C PRO A 41 -8.31 12.66 10.77
N TRP A 42 -7.29 12.05 10.15
CA TRP A 42 -7.44 11.30 8.89
C TRP A 42 -7.64 9.81 9.21
N ILE A 43 -8.82 9.31 8.89
CA ILE A 43 -9.22 7.94 9.18
C ILE A 43 -9.14 7.13 7.89
N ARG A 44 -8.28 6.10 7.87
CA ARG A 44 -8.21 5.14 6.75
C ARG A 44 -9.49 4.32 6.64
N SER A 45 -9.90 4.07 5.40
CA SER A 45 -11.18 3.44 5.10
C SER A 45 -11.08 2.62 3.83
N ASN A 46 -10.67 1.37 3.97
CA ASN A 46 -10.33 0.45 2.88
C ASN A 46 -10.72 -1.00 3.24
N PRO A 47 -10.70 -1.93 2.28
CA PRO A 47 -10.90 -3.37 2.55
C PRO A 47 -9.69 -4.07 3.19
N GLY A 48 -8.47 -3.51 3.09
CA GLY A 48 -7.23 -4.07 3.62
C GLY A 48 -6.48 -4.97 2.64
N GLY A 49 -5.14 -4.99 2.71
CA GLY A 49 -4.23 -5.74 1.83
C GLY A 49 -3.90 -4.98 0.54
N GLY A 50 -3.62 -5.74 -0.53
CA GLY A 50 -3.75 -5.29 -1.92
C GLY A 50 -2.46 -4.95 -2.68
N GLY A 51 -1.29 -4.99 -2.04
CA GLY A 51 -0.02 -4.71 -2.71
C GLY A 51 1.14 -5.36 -1.97
N TRP A 52 2.34 -5.31 -2.53
CA TRP A 52 3.38 -6.27 -2.19
C TRP A 52 4.02 -6.09 -0.81
N PHE A 53 4.21 -7.19 -0.07
CA PHE A 53 4.98 -7.20 1.17
C PHE A 53 6.27 -8.00 1.01
N ASN A 54 7.40 -7.35 1.31
CA ASN A 54 8.72 -7.99 1.18
C ASN A 54 9.02 -8.90 2.38
N THR A 55 8.66 -8.46 3.59
CA THR A 55 8.90 -9.23 4.81
C THR A 55 7.99 -8.80 5.94
N VAL A 56 7.72 -9.69 6.88
CA VAL A 56 7.03 -9.43 8.14
C VAL A 56 7.81 -10.14 9.26
N LYS A 57 8.09 -9.45 10.37
CA LYS A 57 8.84 -9.99 11.52
C LYS A 57 8.25 -9.43 12.82
N ALA A 58 8.45 -10.13 13.94
CA ALA A 58 8.12 -9.60 15.27
C ALA A 58 9.30 -9.58 16.22
N GLY A 59 9.38 -8.49 17.00
CA GLY A 59 10.43 -8.25 17.99
C GLY A 59 10.23 -9.03 19.29
N PRO A 60 11.20 -8.95 20.23
CA PRO A 60 11.18 -9.72 21.47
C PRO A 60 10.09 -9.29 22.46
N ASP A 61 9.35 -8.21 22.18
CA ASP A 61 8.18 -7.74 22.93
C ASP A 61 6.86 -7.97 22.18
N GLY A 62 6.88 -8.64 21.03
CA GLY A 62 5.71 -8.90 20.20
C GLY A 62 5.31 -7.74 19.29
N MET A 63 6.10 -6.67 19.18
CA MET A 63 5.87 -5.64 18.15
C MET A 63 6.09 -6.26 16.77
N ILE A 64 5.14 -6.07 15.86
CA ILE A 64 5.19 -6.60 14.49
C ILE A 64 5.52 -5.46 13.53
N LEU A 65 6.41 -5.72 12.58
CA LEU A 65 6.67 -4.86 11.45
C LEU A 65 6.46 -5.62 10.15
N ALA A 66 5.85 -4.98 9.15
CA ALA A 66 5.75 -5.48 7.78
C ALA A 66 6.29 -4.43 6.79
N ALA A 67 7.19 -4.84 5.92
CA ALA A 67 7.85 -4.00 4.94
C ALA A 67 7.06 -4.02 3.61
N SER A 68 6.57 -2.86 3.19
CA SER A 68 5.73 -2.69 2.00
C SER A 68 6.48 -1.97 0.88
N ASP A 69 6.09 -2.25 -0.35
CA ASP A 69 6.60 -1.58 -1.56
C ASP A 69 5.94 -0.23 -1.86
N LEU A 70 4.91 0.24 -1.13
CA LEU A 70 4.26 1.52 -1.41
C LEU A 70 4.15 2.46 -0.20
N SER A 71 4.32 1.95 1.03
CA SER A 71 3.92 2.68 2.24
C SER A 71 5.01 2.81 3.30
N GLY A 72 6.21 2.30 3.07
CA GLY A 72 7.22 2.13 4.11
C GLY A 72 6.91 0.91 4.98
N PHE A 73 6.91 1.09 6.30
CA PHE A 73 6.70 -0.03 7.23
C PHE A 73 5.37 0.09 7.94
N TYR A 74 4.58 -0.99 7.91
CA TYR A 74 3.42 -1.15 8.79
C TYR A 74 3.90 -1.63 10.14
N ARG A 75 3.37 -1.05 11.21
CA ARG A 75 3.69 -1.41 12.59
C ARG A 75 2.44 -1.76 13.38
N SER A 76 2.51 -2.86 14.12
CA SER A 76 1.47 -3.26 15.08
C SER A 76 2.08 -3.51 16.45
N GLN A 77 1.39 -3.04 17.48
CA GLN A 77 1.76 -3.20 18.89
C GLN A 77 0.75 -4.04 19.68
N ASP A 78 -0.27 -4.60 19.00
CA ASP A 78 -1.40 -5.30 19.62
C ASP A 78 -1.65 -6.69 19.03
N GLY A 79 -0.62 -7.28 18.43
CA GLY A 79 -0.67 -8.62 17.83
C GLY A 79 -1.38 -8.65 16.47
N GLY A 80 -1.29 -7.56 15.70
CA GLY A 80 -1.84 -7.47 14.35
C GLY A 80 -3.32 -7.11 14.28
N ARG A 81 -3.92 -6.67 15.41
CA ARG A 81 -5.34 -6.25 15.42
C ARG A 81 -5.50 -4.89 14.77
N THR A 82 -4.58 -3.97 15.06
CA THR A 82 -4.48 -2.65 14.44
C THR A 82 -3.05 -2.36 14.02
N TRP A 83 -2.93 -1.53 12.99
CA TRP A 83 -1.66 -1.14 12.40
C TRP A 83 -1.59 0.37 12.19
N ASP A 84 -0.42 0.95 12.35
CA ASP A 84 -0.05 2.28 11.83
C ASP A 84 1.10 2.15 10.82
N VAL A 85 1.57 3.28 10.29
CA VAL A 85 2.61 3.33 9.26
C VAL A 85 3.76 4.20 9.75
N ILE A 86 4.97 3.66 9.70
CA ILE A 86 6.22 4.40 9.81
C ILE A 86 6.52 4.94 8.40
N GLY A 87 6.35 6.25 8.21
CA GLY A 87 6.50 6.95 6.94
C GLY A 87 7.36 8.22 7.07
N ALA A 88 7.08 9.21 6.22
CA ALA A 88 7.80 10.49 6.23
C ALA A 88 7.68 11.23 7.57
N THR A 89 6.52 11.15 8.23
CA THR A 89 6.33 11.80 9.54
C THR A 89 7.23 11.28 10.65
N GLN A 90 7.77 10.06 10.49
CA GLN A 90 8.72 9.47 11.42
C GLN A 90 10.18 9.68 10.98
N GLY A 91 10.41 10.15 9.75
CA GLY A 91 11.74 10.45 9.20
C GLY A 91 12.18 9.60 8.00
N LEU A 92 11.31 8.72 7.45
CA LEU A 92 11.64 8.01 6.20
C LEU A 92 11.60 8.95 4.99
N LYS A 93 12.44 8.68 3.99
CA LYS A 93 12.46 9.43 2.73
C LYS A 93 11.97 8.64 1.52
N THR A 94 11.92 7.31 1.64
CA THR A 94 11.42 6.40 0.60
C THR A 94 10.28 5.54 1.14
N THR A 95 9.33 5.26 0.24
CA THR A 95 8.19 4.38 0.48
C THR A 95 8.53 2.90 0.32
N HIS A 96 9.64 2.56 -0.35
CA HIS A 96 10.01 1.17 -0.62
C HIS A 96 10.79 0.58 0.56
N ALA A 97 10.10 -0.23 1.37
CA ALA A 97 10.67 -0.96 2.49
C ALA A 97 10.90 -2.43 2.12
N SER A 98 12.07 -2.97 2.47
CA SER A 98 12.50 -4.29 1.99
C SER A 98 13.06 -5.20 3.07
N ALA A 99 13.60 -4.67 4.17
CA ALA A 99 14.20 -5.50 5.23
C ALA A 99 13.89 -4.98 6.63
N ILE A 100 13.79 -5.91 7.59
CA ILE A 100 13.55 -5.61 9.01
C ILE A 100 14.60 -6.33 9.85
N GLY A 101 15.25 -5.59 10.75
CA GLY A 101 16.14 -6.14 11.78
C GLY A 101 15.68 -5.71 13.17
N PHE A 102 15.29 -6.68 14.00
CA PHE A 102 15.00 -6.44 15.41
C PHE A 102 16.25 -6.69 16.26
N HIS A 103 16.49 -5.81 17.24
CA HIS A 103 17.46 -6.13 18.27
C HIS A 103 16.89 -7.23 19.19
N PRO A 104 17.56 -8.39 19.33
CA PRO A 104 16.97 -9.60 19.94
C PRO A 104 16.65 -9.45 21.44
N THR A 105 17.26 -8.49 22.13
CA THR A 105 17.04 -8.27 23.58
C THR A 105 16.61 -6.84 23.94
N ALA A 106 16.57 -5.91 22.98
CA ALA A 106 16.28 -4.49 23.23
C ALA A 106 15.17 -4.05 22.28
N PRO A 107 13.90 -4.31 22.62
CA PRO A 107 12.77 -4.19 21.69
C PRO A 107 12.52 -2.80 21.10
N HIS A 108 13.09 -1.76 21.70
CA HIS A 108 12.99 -0.39 21.19
C HIS A 108 13.96 -0.08 20.05
N ILE A 109 14.98 -0.93 19.83
CA ILE A 109 15.95 -0.79 18.74
C ILE A 109 15.48 -1.62 17.54
N ILE A 110 15.21 -0.93 16.44
CA ILE A 110 14.84 -1.52 15.16
C ILE A 110 15.69 -0.95 14.02
N LEU A 111 15.95 -1.80 13.03
CA LEU A 111 16.64 -1.48 11.79
C LEU A 111 15.67 -1.71 10.63
N LEU A 112 15.60 -0.72 9.74
CA LEU A 112 14.64 -0.63 8.66
C LEU A 112 15.43 -0.48 7.35
N GLY A 113 15.49 -1.54 6.55
CA GLY A 113 16.16 -1.53 5.25
C GLY A 113 15.21 -1.11 4.14
N THR A 114 15.66 -0.21 3.28
CA THR A 114 14.89 0.36 2.16
C THR A 114 15.69 0.31 0.86
N GLU A 115 15.17 0.92 -0.20
CA GLU A 115 15.92 1.14 -1.44
C GLU A 115 17.03 2.21 -1.33
N GLU A 116 17.03 2.99 -0.25
CA GLU A 116 17.98 4.07 0.02
C GLU A 116 18.91 3.77 1.21
N GLY A 117 19.02 2.50 1.60
CA GLY A 117 19.91 2.05 2.65
C GLY A 117 19.19 1.68 3.95
N ILE A 118 19.79 1.98 5.10
CA ILE A 118 19.32 1.52 6.40
C ILE A 118 18.93 2.72 7.27
N TYR A 119 17.75 2.66 7.84
CA TYR A 119 17.28 3.52 8.91
C TYR A 119 17.31 2.78 10.24
N ARG A 120 17.52 3.51 11.33
CA ARG A 120 17.54 3.00 12.69
C ARG A 120 16.62 3.83 13.58
N SER A 121 15.93 3.16 14.50
CA SER A 121 15.17 3.79 15.58
C SER A 121 15.59 3.20 16.93
N THR A 122 15.45 4.00 17.99
CA THR A 122 15.63 3.61 19.39
C THR A 122 14.35 3.78 20.21
N ASP A 123 13.22 4.00 19.56
CA ASP A 123 11.93 4.28 20.16
C ASP A 123 10.80 3.57 19.42
N ARG A 124 11.05 2.36 18.91
CA ARG A 124 10.05 1.52 18.22
C ARG A 124 9.49 2.16 16.92
N GLY A 125 10.26 3.04 16.30
CA GLY A 125 9.89 3.69 15.03
C GLY A 125 9.08 4.96 15.18
N GLU A 126 8.96 5.54 16.39
CA GLU A 126 8.41 6.90 16.54
C GLU A 126 9.30 7.93 15.83
N HIS A 127 10.63 7.73 15.88
CA HIS A 127 11.60 8.48 15.10
C HIS A 127 12.61 7.53 14.46
N VAL A 128 12.92 7.75 13.18
CA VAL A 128 13.92 7.00 12.43
C VAL A 128 15.00 7.93 11.88
N ALA A 129 16.23 7.45 11.85
CA ALA A 129 17.36 8.17 11.26
C ALA A 129 18.13 7.25 10.31
N GLN A 130 18.51 7.77 9.15
CA GLN A 130 19.32 7.03 8.18
C GLN A 130 20.75 6.85 8.72
N VAL A 131 21.22 5.60 8.77
CA VAL A 131 22.53 5.18 9.28
C VAL A 131 23.42 4.54 8.20
N LEU A 132 22.83 4.22 7.05
CA LEU A 132 23.51 3.90 5.81
C LEU A 132 22.71 4.56 4.68
N ASP A 133 23.33 5.46 3.92
CA ASP A 133 22.68 6.40 2.99
C ASP A 133 22.77 5.98 1.52
N SER A 134 22.81 4.67 1.25
CA SER A 134 22.89 4.16 -0.12
C SER A 134 22.42 2.72 -0.25
N GLY A 135 21.95 2.42 -1.46
CA GLY A 135 21.68 1.09 -1.99
C GLY A 135 20.51 0.35 -1.40
N TYR A 136 20.09 -0.68 -2.12
CA TYR A 136 18.92 -1.49 -1.81
C TYR A 136 19.25 -2.60 -0.80
N ILE A 137 18.53 -2.63 0.32
CA ILE A 137 18.78 -3.59 1.40
C ILE A 137 17.80 -4.77 1.31
N THR A 138 18.30 -5.97 1.08
CA THR A 138 17.47 -7.18 0.92
C THR A 138 17.20 -7.91 2.23
N ASP A 139 18.13 -7.86 3.19
CA ASP A 139 17.94 -8.48 4.50
C ASP A 139 18.86 -7.84 5.54
N ILE A 140 18.44 -7.90 6.81
CA ILE A 140 19.18 -7.44 7.97
C ILE A 140 19.04 -8.49 9.08
N ALA A 141 20.17 -8.92 9.63
CA ALA A 141 20.22 -9.86 10.75
C ALA A 141 21.17 -9.35 11.85
N LEU A 142 20.68 -9.27 13.08
CA LEU A 142 21.48 -9.02 14.28
C LEU A 142 21.75 -10.35 14.99
N SER A 143 22.96 -10.53 15.53
CA SER A 143 23.36 -11.78 16.15
C SER A 143 22.70 -11.96 17.53
N PRO A 144 22.06 -13.11 17.82
CA PRO A 144 21.60 -13.44 19.16
C PRO A 144 22.75 -13.57 20.18
N ALA A 145 23.94 -13.99 19.73
CA ALA A 145 25.13 -14.16 20.59
C ALA A 145 25.72 -12.83 21.07
N ASN A 146 25.70 -11.81 20.21
CA ASN A 146 26.08 -10.45 20.53
C ASN A 146 25.29 -9.47 19.65
N PRO A 147 24.23 -8.84 20.20
CA PRO A 147 23.35 -7.95 19.44
C PRO A 147 24.01 -6.70 18.85
N ASP A 148 25.20 -6.31 19.34
CA ASP A 148 25.99 -5.24 18.73
C ASP A 148 26.49 -5.62 17.33
N ILE A 149 26.65 -6.91 17.06
CA ILE A 149 27.14 -7.43 15.79
C ILE A 149 25.95 -7.81 14.90
N GLY A 150 25.98 -7.30 13.67
CA GLY A 150 24.94 -7.55 12.68
C GLY A 150 25.44 -7.41 11.26
N TYR A 151 24.61 -7.88 10.33
CA TYR A 151 24.92 -7.94 8.91
C TYR A 151 23.73 -7.46 8.09
N ALA A 152 24.02 -6.80 6.96
CA ALA A 152 23.03 -6.35 6.00
C ALA A 152 23.45 -6.77 4.58
N ALA A 153 22.48 -7.25 3.80
CA ALA A 153 22.63 -7.60 2.41
C ALA A 153 22.29 -6.38 1.54
N TRP A 154 23.30 -5.85 0.88
CA TRP A 154 23.25 -4.60 0.14
C TRP A 154 23.39 -4.84 -1.36
N HIS A 155 22.67 -4.06 -2.16
CA HIS A 155 22.78 -4.01 -3.63
C HIS A 155 22.83 -2.56 -4.09
N SER A 156 23.40 -2.30 -5.26
CA SER A 156 23.41 -0.93 -5.80
C SER A 156 22.01 -0.46 -6.20
N GLU A 157 21.18 -1.38 -6.72
CA GLU A 157 19.79 -1.14 -7.13
C GLU A 157 18.94 -2.37 -6.84
N TRP A 158 17.62 -2.24 -6.99
CA TRP A 158 16.67 -3.23 -6.53
C TRP A 158 16.65 -4.53 -7.35
N ASP A 159 17.06 -4.54 -8.62
CA ASP A 159 17.09 -5.71 -9.53
C ASP A 159 18.49 -6.25 -9.84
N LEU A 160 19.55 -5.60 -9.34
CA LEU A 160 20.91 -5.94 -9.72
C LEU A 160 21.48 -7.15 -8.98
N ALA A 161 22.32 -7.92 -9.68
CA ALA A 161 23.06 -9.07 -9.18
C ALA A 161 24.48 -8.67 -8.69
N THR A 162 24.56 -7.60 -7.89
CA THR A 162 25.80 -6.99 -7.39
C THR A 162 25.86 -6.97 -5.86
N GLY A 163 25.42 -8.06 -5.23
CA GLY A 163 25.33 -8.17 -3.79
C GLY A 163 26.64 -7.88 -3.05
N GLN A 164 26.52 -7.16 -1.93
CA GLN A 164 27.58 -6.89 -0.97
C GLN A 164 27.08 -7.14 0.45
N ILE A 165 28.01 -7.34 1.37
CA ILE A 165 27.70 -7.53 2.79
C ILE A 165 28.30 -6.39 3.58
N TYR A 166 27.44 -5.73 4.36
CA TYR A 166 27.82 -4.74 5.34
C TYR A 166 27.71 -5.34 6.74
N ARG A 167 28.58 -4.90 7.63
CA ARG A 167 28.68 -5.35 9.02
C ARG A 167 28.64 -4.15 9.96
N THR A 168 27.89 -4.30 11.05
CA THR A 168 27.89 -3.41 12.21
C THR A 168 28.52 -4.11 13.42
N THR A 169 29.07 -3.31 14.35
CA THR A 169 29.58 -3.76 15.66
C THR A 169 29.09 -2.85 16.80
N ASP A 170 28.05 -2.05 16.55
CA ASP A 170 27.52 -1.04 17.45
C ASP A 170 25.97 -0.98 17.39
N SER A 171 25.34 -2.14 17.22
CA SER A 171 23.87 -2.28 17.16
C SER A 171 23.24 -1.48 16.01
N GLY A 172 23.93 -1.46 14.86
CA GLY A 172 23.46 -0.84 13.62
C GLY A 172 23.62 0.69 13.56
N GLN A 173 24.42 1.29 14.44
CA GLN A 173 24.70 2.74 14.38
C GLN A 173 25.64 3.07 13.23
N THR A 174 26.64 2.22 12.97
CA THR A 174 27.56 2.35 11.84
C THR A 174 27.72 1.02 11.09
N TRP A 175 27.99 1.12 9.78
CA TRP A 175 28.08 -0.01 8.86
C TRP A 175 29.35 0.06 8.01
N SER A 176 30.00 -1.08 7.84
CA SER A 176 31.21 -1.22 7.03
C SER A 176 31.12 -2.43 6.09
N ARG A 177 31.54 -2.26 4.84
CA ARG A 177 31.53 -3.35 3.85
C ARG A 177 32.60 -4.40 4.20
N VAL A 178 32.20 -5.68 4.23
CA VAL A 178 33.09 -6.81 4.54
C VAL A 178 33.22 -7.86 3.42
N SER A 179 32.42 -7.77 2.35
CA SER A 179 32.39 -8.77 1.26
C SER A 179 33.59 -8.69 0.28
N GLN A 180 34.74 -9.29 0.61
CA GLN A 180 35.96 -9.19 -0.22
C GLN A 180 35.98 -10.15 -1.42
N ASN A 181 35.53 -11.40 -1.27
CA ASN A 181 35.62 -12.44 -2.30
C ASN A 181 34.25 -13.04 -2.69
N LEU A 182 33.15 -12.31 -2.43
CA LEU A 182 31.83 -12.73 -2.88
C LEU A 182 31.82 -12.72 -4.42
N PRO A 183 31.39 -13.80 -5.10
CA PRO A 183 31.37 -13.82 -6.57
C PRO A 183 30.50 -12.72 -7.18
N HIS A 184 30.86 -12.25 -8.37
CA HIS A 184 30.02 -11.36 -9.16
C HIS A 184 28.79 -12.09 -9.69
N GLY A 185 27.70 -11.35 -9.97
CA GLY A 185 26.48 -11.91 -10.56
C GLY A 185 25.59 -12.62 -9.53
N LEU A 186 25.60 -12.16 -8.28
CA LEU A 186 24.82 -12.75 -7.19
C LEU A 186 23.86 -11.71 -6.60
N ARG A 187 22.60 -12.12 -6.42
CA ARG A 187 21.63 -11.40 -5.61
C ARG A 187 21.41 -12.15 -4.29
N ILE A 188 21.82 -11.55 -3.18
CA ILE A 188 21.60 -12.04 -1.83
C ILE A 188 20.13 -11.84 -1.46
N LEU A 189 19.47 -12.90 -1.00
CA LEU A 189 18.05 -12.94 -0.63
C LEU A 189 17.84 -13.09 0.88
N LYS A 190 18.76 -13.76 1.58
CA LYS A 190 18.65 -14.06 3.02
C LYS A 190 20.02 -14.15 3.66
N ILE A 191 20.13 -13.63 4.89
CA ILE A 191 21.26 -13.84 5.79
C ILE A 191 20.80 -14.74 6.94
N ALA A 192 21.45 -15.89 7.12
CA ALA A 192 21.26 -16.75 8.29
C ALA A 192 22.52 -16.71 9.17
N LEU A 193 22.39 -16.30 10.43
CA LEU A 193 23.50 -16.20 11.38
C LEU A 193 23.57 -17.44 12.27
N ASP A 194 24.78 -17.87 12.62
CA ASP A 194 24.95 -18.84 13.71
C ASP A 194 24.55 -18.19 15.04
N PRO A 195 23.67 -18.81 15.84
CA PRO A 195 23.14 -18.20 17.05
C PRO A 195 24.16 -18.09 18.19
N HIS A 196 25.32 -18.75 18.08
CA HIS A 196 26.35 -18.77 19.13
C HIS A 196 27.73 -18.34 18.63
N ASP A 197 27.87 -18.01 17.35
CA ASP A 197 29.13 -17.55 16.74
C ASP A 197 28.87 -16.37 15.81
N THR A 198 29.24 -15.17 16.27
CA THR A 198 29.02 -13.91 15.55
C THR A 198 29.78 -13.81 14.23
N ASN A 199 30.73 -14.71 13.96
CA ASN A 199 31.53 -14.71 12.75
C ASN A 199 31.07 -15.74 11.71
N THR A 200 30.16 -16.65 12.07
CA THR A 200 29.63 -17.66 11.16
C THR A 200 28.27 -17.22 10.62
N LEU A 201 28.17 -17.13 9.30
CA LEU A 201 26.96 -16.73 8.60
C LEU A 201 26.85 -17.38 7.22
N TYR A 202 25.61 -17.51 6.76
CA TYR A 202 25.25 -18.10 5.49
C TYR A 202 24.43 -17.11 4.67
N LEU A 203 24.66 -17.10 3.36
CA LEU A 203 23.86 -16.32 2.40
C LEU A 203 23.14 -17.28 1.50
N LEU A 204 21.83 -17.08 1.36
CA LEU A 204 21.10 -17.57 0.19
C LEU A 204 21.21 -16.49 -0.89
N SER A 205 21.74 -16.86 -2.04
CA SER A 205 21.78 -16.02 -3.23
C SER A 205 21.01 -16.69 -4.36
N GLY A 206 20.33 -15.96 -5.23
CA GLY A 206 19.72 -16.54 -6.43
C GLY A 206 18.62 -15.69 -7.01
N GLU A 207 17.60 -16.35 -7.58
CA GLU A 207 16.49 -15.68 -8.22
C GLU A 207 15.70 -14.81 -7.21
N GLY A 208 15.96 -13.50 -7.20
CA GLY A 208 15.02 -12.55 -6.62
C GLY A 208 13.88 -12.31 -7.60
N ARG A 209 12.85 -11.54 -7.20
CA ARG A 209 11.63 -11.21 -7.99
C ARG A 209 11.89 -10.87 -9.47
N PHE A 210 13.09 -10.40 -9.83
CA PHE A 210 13.43 -9.94 -11.18
C PHE A 210 14.85 -10.31 -11.66
N ALA A 211 15.60 -11.10 -10.91
CA ALA A 211 16.98 -11.44 -11.27
C ALA A 211 17.07 -12.94 -11.51
N ALA A 212 17.39 -13.42 -12.72
CA ALA A 212 17.37 -14.85 -13.09
C ALA A 212 18.51 -15.70 -12.47
N GLY A 213 18.25 -16.98 -12.15
CA GLY A 213 19.29 -18.01 -11.96
C GLY A 213 19.15 -18.91 -10.72
N PRO A 214 19.87 -20.06 -10.68
CA PRO A 214 19.75 -21.04 -9.60
C PRO A 214 20.17 -20.45 -8.25
N LYS A 215 19.41 -20.78 -7.20
CA LYS A 215 19.70 -20.37 -5.83
C LYS A 215 20.84 -21.22 -5.24
N VAL A 216 21.81 -20.54 -4.66
CA VAL A 216 23.09 -21.06 -4.15
C VAL A 216 23.37 -20.53 -2.76
N VAL A 217 24.11 -21.32 -1.96
CA VAL A 217 24.46 -20.95 -0.59
C VAL A 217 25.95 -20.67 -0.46
N TYR A 218 26.27 -19.56 0.21
CA TYR A 218 27.63 -19.20 0.62
C TYR A 218 27.75 -19.22 2.13
N ARG A 219 28.94 -19.52 2.63
CA ARG A 219 29.29 -19.45 4.05
C ARG A 219 30.51 -18.58 4.26
N SER A 220 30.48 -17.78 5.32
CA SER A 220 31.66 -17.20 5.96
C SER A 220 31.77 -17.71 7.40
N THR A 221 33.00 -17.84 7.90
CA THR A 221 33.32 -18.20 9.30
C THR A 221 34.29 -17.19 9.92
N ASP A 222 34.45 -16.02 9.30
CA ASP A 222 35.38 -14.96 9.68
C ASP A 222 34.70 -13.58 9.63
N GLY A 223 33.38 -13.57 9.86
CA GLY A 223 32.60 -12.35 9.98
C GLY A 223 32.35 -11.64 8.66
N GLY A 224 32.25 -12.38 7.57
CA GLY A 224 31.89 -11.90 6.24
C GLY A 224 33.07 -11.49 5.36
N LEU A 225 34.31 -11.65 5.84
CA LEU A 225 35.52 -11.30 5.11
C LEU A 225 35.76 -12.24 3.92
N HIS A 226 35.65 -13.56 4.16
CA HIS A 226 35.78 -14.57 3.12
C HIS A 226 34.57 -15.49 3.03
N TRP A 227 34.17 -15.77 1.79
CA TRP A 227 33.01 -16.57 1.41
C TRP A 227 33.43 -17.83 0.67
N THR A 228 32.80 -18.94 1.03
CA THR A 228 32.94 -20.24 0.36
C THR A 228 31.57 -20.70 -0.11
N ARG A 229 31.43 -21.05 -1.39
CA ARG A 229 30.21 -21.70 -1.89
C ARG A 229 30.10 -23.09 -1.25
N ILE A 230 28.95 -23.41 -0.69
CA ILE A 230 28.63 -24.71 -0.11
C ILE A 230 27.42 -25.31 -0.83
N ALA A 231 27.12 -26.58 -0.54
CA ALA A 231 25.94 -27.27 -1.08
C ALA A 231 25.87 -27.30 -2.62
N SER A 232 27.01 -27.18 -3.32
CA SER A 232 27.05 -27.07 -4.79
C SER A 232 26.56 -28.33 -5.53
N ASN A 233 26.37 -29.43 -4.82
CA ASN A 233 25.91 -30.72 -5.34
C ASN A 233 24.50 -31.10 -4.85
N LEU A 234 23.77 -30.19 -4.17
CA LEU A 234 22.45 -30.48 -3.60
C LEU A 234 21.27 -30.08 -4.51
N GLY A 235 21.53 -29.36 -5.60
CA GLY A 235 20.48 -28.83 -6.48
C GLY A 235 20.19 -27.35 -6.22
N ASP A 236 18.99 -26.91 -6.60
CA ASP A 236 18.54 -25.52 -6.45
C ASP A 236 17.98 -25.28 -5.04
N VAL A 237 18.57 -24.36 -4.28
CA VAL A 237 18.25 -24.16 -2.86
C VAL A 237 17.05 -23.25 -2.67
N MET A 238 16.00 -23.76 -2.02
CA MET A 238 14.82 -22.96 -1.66
C MET A 238 15.06 -22.09 -0.42
N ASP A 239 15.60 -22.68 0.65
CA ASP A 239 15.79 -22.00 1.93
C ASP A 239 17.00 -22.52 2.71
N VAL A 240 17.53 -21.69 3.62
CA VAL A 240 18.62 -22.01 4.55
C VAL A 240 18.28 -21.50 5.95
N ALA A 241 18.47 -22.33 6.97
CA ALA A 241 18.21 -21.96 8.36
C ALA A 241 19.25 -22.56 9.31
N THR A 242 19.69 -21.78 10.30
CA THR A 242 20.61 -22.22 11.36
C THR A 242 19.83 -22.74 12.56
N ALA A 243 20.32 -23.82 13.18
CA ALA A 243 19.65 -24.39 14.35
C ALA A 243 19.79 -23.44 15.56
N PRO A 244 18.69 -22.98 16.20
CA PRO A 244 18.76 -21.96 17.26
C PRO A 244 19.63 -22.32 18.46
N ASP A 245 19.71 -23.61 18.81
CA ASP A 245 20.39 -24.09 20.02
C ASP A 245 21.71 -24.85 19.74
N ILE A 246 22.09 -25.01 18.46
CA ILE A 246 23.20 -25.89 18.08
C ILE A 246 24.10 -25.18 17.08
N SER A 247 25.19 -24.59 17.60
CA SER A 247 26.20 -23.92 16.77
C SER A 247 26.76 -24.88 15.72
N GLY A 248 26.88 -24.40 14.49
CA GLY A 248 27.35 -25.15 13.34
C GLY A 248 26.35 -26.13 12.73
N ARG A 249 25.13 -26.26 13.27
CA ARG A 249 24.05 -26.99 12.62
C ARG A 249 23.26 -26.07 11.69
N VAL A 250 23.13 -26.47 10.43
CA VAL A 250 22.41 -25.73 9.39
C VAL A 250 21.57 -26.69 8.56
N TYR A 251 20.39 -26.24 8.17
CA TYR A 251 19.45 -26.96 7.33
C TYR A 251 19.30 -26.23 5.99
N ILE A 252 19.13 -27.01 4.92
CA ILE A 252 18.83 -26.52 3.58
C ILE A 252 17.66 -27.30 3.03
N THR A 253 16.72 -26.61 2.39
CA THR A 253 15.71 -27.22 1.52
C THR A 253 16.02 -26.91 0.06
N THR A 254 15.69 -27.83 -0.84
CA THR A 254 15.87 -27.68 -2.29
C THR A 254 14.56 -27.89 -3.04
N TYR A 255 14.51 -27.40 -4.28
CA TYR A 255 13.53 -27.83 -5.27
C TYR A 255 14.03 -29.05 -6.03
N ASP A 256 13.11 -29.90 -6.49
CA ASP A 256 13.45 -30.92 -7.48
C ASP A 256 13.49 -30.26 -8.88
N ALA A 257 14.18 -30.88 -9.84
CA ALA A 257 14.13 -30.42 -11.24
C ALA A 257 12.76 -30.69 -11.88
N ASP A 258 11.97 -31.56 -11.25
CA ASP A 258 10.54 -31.72 -11.48
C ASP A 258 9.79 -30.58 -10.76
N PRO A 259 9.03 -29.71 -11.47
CA PRO A 259 8.16 -28.72 -10.85
C PRO A 259 7.15 -29.34 -9.86
N ASP A 260 6.90 -30.64 -9.99
CA ASP A 260 6.06 -31.46 -9.14
C ASP A 260 6.84 -32.35 -8.16
N GLY A 261 8.13 -32.10 -7.93
CA GLY A 261 8.88 -32.81 -6.90
C GLY A 261 8.67 -32.22 -5.50
N PRO A 262 8.64 -33.04 -4.43
CA PRO A 262 8.49 -32.54 -3.07
C PRO A 262 9.74 -31.80 -2.56
N GLY A 263 10.82 -31.68 -3.34
CA GLY A 263 12.12 -31.16 -2.88
C GLY A 263 12.83 -32.08 -1.90
N ASP A 264 13.96 -31.63 -1.34
CA ASP A 264 14.75 -32.37 -0.34
C ASP A 264 15.15 -31.49 0.84
N LEU A 265 15.20 -32.10 2.02
CA LEU A 265 15.74 -31.50 3.26
C LEU A 265 17.10 -32.12 3.56
N PHE A 266 18.10 -31.27 3.73
CA PHE A 266 19.44 -31.64 4.16
C PHE A 266 19.81 -30.99 5.48
N ARG A 267 20.67 -31.67 6.25
CA ARG A 267 21.28 -31.14 7.47
C ARG A 267 22.79 -31.23 7.37
N SER A 268 23.47 -30.20 7.86
CA SER A 268 24.89 -30.24 8.17
C SER A 268 25.09 -30.00 9.65
N ASP A 269 26.01 -30.75 10.27
CA ASP A 269 26.40 -30.63 11.67
C ASP A 269 27.80 -29.99 11.84
N ASN A 270 28.40 -29.53 10.73
CA ASN A 270 29.77 -29.03 10.70
C ASN A 270 29.92 -27.75 9.87
N ARG A 271 28.99 -26.83 10.06
CA ARG A 271 28.91 -25.54 9.38
C ARG A 271 28.82 -25.67 7.86
N GLY A 272 28.05 -26.62 7.34
CA GLY A 272 27.85 -26.78 5.89
C GLY A 272 29.06 -27.36 5.14
N ARG A 273 30.01 -28.01 5.82
CA ARG A 273 31.14 -28.70 5.15
C ARG A 273 30.70 -30.02 4.52
N THR A 274 29.84 -30.77 5.21
CA THR A 274 29.22 -32.01 4.69
C THR A 274 27.74 -32.01 4.99
N TRP A 275 26.96 -32.70 4.15
CA TRP A 275 25.50 -32.73 4.22
C TRP A 275 25.00 -34.17 4.33
N SER A 276 23.99 -34.36 5.17
CA SER A 276 23.19 -35.57 5.26
C SER A 276 21.81 -35.27 4.68
N HIS A 277 21.36 -36.11 3.76
CA HIS A 277 19.96 -36.11 3.32
C HIS A 277 19.08 -36.61 4.47
N ILE A 278 18.03 -35.87 4.79
CA ILE A 278 17.14 -36.15 5.93
C ILE A 278 15.79 -36.65 5.45
N ALA A 279 15.19 -35.98 4.48
CA ALA A 279 13.88 -36.33 3.94
C ALA A 279 13.70 -35.79 2.53
N ARG A 280 12.85 -36.46 1.73
CA ARG A 280 12.40 -35.97 0.43
C ARG A 280 11.23 -34.98 0.61
N ARG A 281 11.54 -33.81 1.18
CA ARG A 281 10.57 -32.75 1.51
C ARG A 281 11.24 -31.37 1.56
N GLY A 282 10.70 -30.40 0.84
CA GLY A 282 11.09 -29.00 0.77
C GLY A 282 10.09 -28.10 1.52
N GLY A 283 10.21 -26.79 1.31
CA GLY A 283 9.43 -25.77 2.00
C GLY A 283 10.32 -24.77 2.75
N ARG A 284 9.70 -23.69 3.24
CA ARG A 284 10.36 -22.72 4.15
C ARG A 284 10.59 -23.38 5.51
N ILE A 285 11.80 -23.23 6.03
CA ILE A 285 12.25 -23.94 7.24
C ILE A 285 11.89 -23.13 8.47
N TRP A 286 11.11 -23.71 9.39
CA TRP A 286 10.81 -23.15 10.70
C TRP A 286 11.34 -24.07 11.81
N LEU A 287 12.33 -23.59 12.56
CA LEU A 287 12.97 -24.31 13.65
C LEU A 287 12.53 -23.72 14.99
N VAL A 288 12.54 -24.55 16.04
CA VAL A 288 11.96 -24.16 17.33
C VAL A 288 13.06 -24.07 18.40
N PRO A 289 13.34 -22.88 18.95
CA PRO A 289 14.26 -22.72 20.08
C PRO A 289 13.88 -23.60 21.27
N GLY A 290 14.88 -24.20 21.91
CA GLY A 290 14.73 -25.16 23.00
C GLY A 290 14.17 -26.53 22.59
N ARG A 291 13.85 -26.76 21.31
CA ARG A 291 13.27 -28.01 20.79
C ARG A 291 13.95 -28.43 19.47
N PRO A 292 15.26 -28.73 19.46
CA PRO A 292 16.05 -28.96 18.24
C PRO A 292 15.66 -30.21 17.43
N GLN A 293 14.84 -31.10 18.01
CA GLN A 293 14.25 -32.25 17.32
C GLN A 293 13.01 -31.89 16.50
N ILE A 294 12.40 -30.73 16.74
CA ILE A 294 11.22 -30.28 16.01
C ILE A 294 11.67 -29.51 14.78
N ILE A 295 11.25 -29.97 13.60
CA ILE A 295 11.48 -29.31 12.32
C ILE A 295 10.13 -29.12 11.66
N ARG A 296 9.82 -27.89 11.25
CA ARG A 296 8.63 -27.58 10.46
C ARG A 296 9.02 -27.07 9.08
N LEU A 297 8.28 -27.52 8.08
CA LEU A 297 8.39 -27.07 6.70
C LEU A 297 7.04 -26.50 6.27
N ILE A 298 7.04 -25.26 5.80
CA ILE A 298 5.84 -24.55 5.33
C ILE A 298 5.90 -24.51 3.81
N ASP A 299 4.90 -25.13 3.19
CA ASP A 299 4.92 -25.36 1.74
C ASP A 299 3.55 -25.08 1.11
N PRO A 300 3.35 -23.87 0.55
CA PRO A 300 2.17 -23.60 -0.27
C PRO A 300 2.42 -23.80 -1.78
N PHE A 301 3.58 -24.34 -2.18
CA PHE A 301 4.13 -24.20 -3.54
C PHE A 301 3.69 -25.21 -4.58
N HIS A 302 3.13 -26.35 -4.18
CA HIS A 302 2.71 -27.37 -5.13
C HIS A 302 1.40 -26.97 -5.82
N GLN A 303 1.38 -27.15 -7.15
CA GLN A 303 0.39 -26.71 -8.14
C GLN A 303 -1.07 -26.66 -7.62
N PHE A 304 -1.80 -25.64 -8.05
CA PHE A 304 -3.25 -25.58 -7.89
C PHE A 304 -3.97 -26.58 -8.82
N PRO A 305 -4.99 -27.32 -8.36
CA PRO A 305 -5.48 -27.40 -6.98
C PRO A 305 -4.48 -28.13 -6.07
N TRP A 306 -4.26 -27.58 -4.87
CA TRP A 306 -3.34 -28.13 -3.87
C TRP A 306 -3.62 -29.59 -3.60
N ASP A 307 -2.56 -30.37 -3.48
CA ASP A 307 -2.66 -31.77 -3.15
C ASP A 307 -2.21 -32.03 -1.72
N ASP A 308 -1.95 -33.29 -1.40
CA ASP A 308 -1.60 -33.68 -0.05
C ASP A 308 -0.21 -33.22 0.40
N ARG A 309 0.57 -32.56 -0.46
CA ARG A 309 1.89 -32.00 -0.17
C ARG A 309 1.84 -30.60 0.44
N ASN A 310 0.79 -29.81 0.17
CA ASN A 310 0.75 -28.43 0.64
C ASN A 310 0.32 -28.30 2.11
N GLY A 311 0.92 -27.35 2.82
CA GLY A 311 0.59 -26.94 4.18
C GLY A 311 1.81 -26.95 5.09
N VAL A 312 1.60 -27.18 6.39
CA VAL A 312 2.71 -27.33 7.35
C VAL A 312 2.97 -28.80 7.61
N TRP A 313 4.22 -29.20 7.42
CA TRP A 313 4.74 -30.51 7.80
C TRP A 313 5.62 -30.38 9.03
N GLU A 314 5.41 -31.29 9.98
CA GLU A 314 6.15 -31.33 11.24
C GLU A 314 6.83 -32.68 11.41
N SER A 315 8.10 -32.63 11.78
CA SER A 315 8.82 -33.75 12.39
C SER A 315 9.13 -33.39 13.83
N VAL A 316 9.00 -34.37 14.73
CA VAL A 316 9.31 -34.22 16.17
C VAL A 316 10.48 -35.08 16.62
N ASP A 317 11.15 -35.75 15.68
CA ASP A 317 12.23 -36.70 15.91
C ASP A 317 13.48 -36.38 15.07
N GLY A 318 13.64 -35.12 14.66
CA GLY A 318 14.82 -34.66 13.91
C GLY A 318 14.80 -35.00 12.42
N GLY A 319 13.60 -35.24 11.87
CA GLY A 319 13.36 -35.47 10.44
C GLY A 319 13.16 -36.93 10.05
N HIS A 320 13.09 -37.86 11.01
CA HIS A 320 12.91 -39.29 10.73
C HIS A 320 11.47 -39.64 10.35
N THR A 321 10.50 -39.06 11.04
CA THR A 321 9.07 -39.19 10.72
C THR A 321 8.42 -37.83 10.54
N TRP A 322 7.37 -37.77 9.72
CA TRP A 322 6.71 -36.54 9.32
C TRP A 322 5.19 -36.68 9.40
N LYS A 323 4.55 -35.61 9.90
CA LYS A 323 3.10 -35.46 9.94
C LYS A 323 2.72 -34.11 9.34
N ARG A 324 1.72 -34.11 8.45
CA ARG A 324 1.07 -32.88 8.01
C ARG A 324 0.15 -32.38 9.12
N VAL A 325 0.39 -31.16 9.60
CA VAL A 325 -0.34 -30.56 10.73
C VAL A 325 -1.35 -29.50 10.31
N SER A 326 -1.28 -29.01 9.07
CA SER A 326 -2.29 -28.14 8.46
C SER A 326 -2.37 -28.34 6.95
N ARG A 327 -3.51 -27.99 6.35
CA ARG A 327 -3.71 -27.86 4.90
C ARG A 327 -3.81 -26.38 4.55
N VAL A 328 -3.35 -25.99 3.36
CA VAL A 328 -3.49 -24.60 2.86
C VAL A 328 -4.97 -24.23 2.71
N ASP A 329 -5.81 -25.18 2.28
CA ASP A 329 -7.26 -25.00 2.15
C ASP A 329 -7.97 -24.63 3.47
N ASP A 330 -7.34 -24.95 4.62
CA ASP A 330 -7.89 -24.67 5.95
C ASP A 330 -7.42 -23.34 6.51
N TRP A 331 -6.59 -22.57 5.80
CA TRP A 331 -6.07 -21.28 6.25
C TRP A 331 -7.04 -20.14 5.90
N ASP A 332 -7.10 -19.13 6.75
CA ASP A 332 -7.97 -17.98 6.55
C ASP A 332 -7.34 -16.97 5.58
N THR A 333 -8.06 -16.73 4.48
CA THR A 333 -7.67 -15.90 3.34
C THR A 333 -8.25 -14.49 3.41
N GLY A 334 -8.96 -14.11 4.47
CA GLY A 334 -9.72 -12.86 4.48
C GLY A 334 -10.69 -12.78 3.30
N TRP A 335 -10.76 -11.61 2.64
CA TRP A 335 -11.65 -11.41 1.49
C TRP A 335 -11.18 -12.05 0.18
N THR A 336 -9.96 -12.58 0.11
CA THR A 336 -9.42 -13.19 -1.11
C THR A 336 -9.70 -14.71 -1.15
N HIS A 337 -9.37 -15.35 -2.27
CA HIS A 337 -9.42 -16.80 -2.42
C HIS A 337 -8.04 -17.43 -2.19
N ALA A 338 -8.01 -18.70 -1.77
CA ALA A 338 -6.79 -19.43 -1.42
C ALA A 338 -5.72 -19.40 -2.53
N TYR A 339 -6.14 -19.41 -3.79
CA TYR A 339 -5.22 -19.36 -4.93
C TYR A 339 -4.44 -18.06 -4.93
N TRP A 340 -5.13 -16.92 -4.90
CA TRP A 340 -4.45 -15.65 -4.88
C TRP A 340 -3.69 -15.41 -3.56
N ALA A 341 -4.25 -15.82 -2.42
CA ALA A 341 -3.61 -15.67 -1.12
C ALA A 341 -2.26 -16.39 -1.03
N TYR A 342 -2.16 -17.61 -1.58
CA TYR A 342 -1.07 -18.55 -1.28
C TYR A 342 -0.34 -19.12 -2.50
N ASN A 343 -0.84 -19.01 -3.73
CA ASN A 343 -0.19 -19.50 -4.96
C ASN A 343 0.94 -18.58 -5.47
N SER A 344 1.55 -17.81 -4.58
CA SER A 344 2.75 -17.03 -4.89
C SER A 344 3.90 -17.52 -4.03
N GLU A 345 5.14 -17.21 -4.42
CA GLU A 345 6.28 -17.49 -3.55
C GLU A 345 6.05 -16.89 -2.16
N VAL A 346 6.09 -17.72 -1.10
CA VAL A 346 6.25 -17.23 0.27
C VAL A 346 7.53 -16.44 0.29
N GLN A 347 7.37 -15.12 0.26
CA GLN A 347 8.47 -14.19 0.09
C GLN A 347 9.37 -14.24 1.32
N ALA A 348 8.74 -14.20 2.49
CA ALA A 348 9.43 -14.31 3.75
C ALA A 348 8.55 -14.96 4.82
N ILE A 349 9.23 -15.68 5.71
CA ILE A 349 8.71 -16.01 7.03
C ILE A 349 9.51 -15.21 8.08
N GLY A 350 8.82 -14.75 9.11
CA GLY A 350 9.44 -14.06 10.24
C GLY A 350 9.05 -14.71 11.55
N GLU A 351 10.05 -15.15 12.29
CA GLU A 351 9.87 -15.69 13.63
C GLU A 351 9.46 -14.58 14.61
N ASP A 352 8.60 -14.95 15.56
CA ASP A 352 8.26 -14.09 16.70
C ASP A 352 9.29 -14.29 17.80
N LEU A 353 10.13 -13.29 18.04
CA LEU A 353 11.17 -13.38 19.07
C LEU A 353 10.61 -13.39 20.50
N SER A 354 9.30 -13.12 20.69
CA SER A 354 8.62 -13.17 21.98
C SER A 354 7.92 -14.50 22.26
N ASP A 355 7.55 -15.26 21.23
CA ASP A 355 6.84 -16.54 21.37
C ASP A 355 7.21 -17.54 20.25
N PRO A 356 7.92 -18.64 20.56
CA PRO A 356 8.33 -19.63 19.55
C PRO A 356 7.15 -20.45 18.96
N LYS A 357 5.91 -20.26 19.43
CA LYS A 357 4.71 -20.83 18.80
C LYS A 357 4.19 -19.98 17.66
N ARG A 358 4.65 -18.72 17.55
CA ARG A 358 4.20 -17.75 16.58
C ARG A 358 5.16 -17.62 15.40
N LEU A 359 4.56 -17.39 14.24
CA LEU A 359 5.27 -17.11 13.00
C LEU A 359 4.42 -16.16 12.16
N TYR A 360 5.07 -15.26 11.45
CA TYR A 360 4.46 -14.39 10.46
C TYR A 360 4.90 -14.80 9.06
N MET A 361 4.00 -14.65 8.09
CA MET A 361 4.23 -14.99 6.70
C MET A 361 3.77 -13.84 5.83
N ALA A 362 4.66 -13.36 4.96
CA ALA A 362 4.29 -12.48 3.86
C ALA A 362 4.21 -13.33 2.58
N THR A 363 3.05 -13.32 1.94
CA THR A 363 2.91 -13.76 0.55
C THR A 363 3.08 -12.55 -0.36
N SER A 364 2.72 -12.64 -1.64
CA SER A 364 2.78 -11.49 -2.55
C SER A 364 2.12 -10.24 -1.93
N GLN A 365 0.79 -10.22 -1.78
CA GLN A 365 0.02 -9.02 -1.41
C GLN A 365 -0.57 -9.04 0.00
N PHE A 366 -0.31 -10.10 0.77
CA PHE A 366 -0.99 -10.36 2.03
C PHE A 366 -0.04 -10.82 3.13
N ILE A 367 -0.46 -10.56 4.37
CA ILE A 367 0.27 -10.95 5.58
C ILE A 367 -0.60 -11.83 6.46
N PHE A 368 0.01 -12.90 6.97
CA PHE A 368 -0.64 -13.93 7.77
C PHE A 368 0.19 -14.22 9.01
N THR A 369 -0.43 -14.84 10.00
CA THR A 369 0.29 -15.37 11.15
C THR A 369 -0.38 -16.63 11.70
N THR A 370 0.35 -17.33 12.52
CA THR A 370 -0.10 -18.47 13.30
C THR A 370 0.37 -18.26 14.73
N ASP A 371 -0.44 -18.63 15.72
CA ASP A 371 -0.07 -18.68 17.14
C ASP A 371 -0.15 -20.10 17.73
N ASN A 372 -0.41 -21.08 16.86
CA ASN A 372 -0.67 -22.46 17.24
C ASN A 372 0.27 -23.44 16.54
N GLU A 373 1.54 -23.02 16.36
CA GLU A 373 2.60 -23.86 15.79
C GLU A 373 2.34 -24.26 14.32
N GLY A 374 1.67 -23.39 13.54
CA GLY A 374 1.40 -23.62 12.13
C GLY A 374 0.23 -24.57 11.85
N ARG A 375 -0.58 -24.89 12.85
CA ARG A 375 -1.79 -25.73 12.67
C ARG A 375 -2.89 -24.97 11.92
N HIS A 376 -2.92 -23.65 12.05
CA HIS A 376 -3.79 -22.77 11.29
C HIS A 376 -3.11 -21.41 11.11
N PHE A 377 -3.26 -20.82 9.92
CA PHE A 377 -2.86 -19.45 9.63
C PHE A 377 -4.09 -18.58 9.49
N TYR A 378 -4.03 -17.39 10.07
CA TYR A 378 -5.07 -16.37 9.99
C TYR A 378 -4.52 -15.09 9.37
N ASN A 379 -5.39 -14.38 8.67
CA ASN A 379 -5.05 -13.10 8.07
C ASN A 379 -4.95 -12.01 9.16
N ILE A 380 -4.04 -11.05 8.98
CA ILE A 380 -3.88 -9.91 9.91
C ILE A 380 -3.97 -8.55 9.20
N TYR A 381 -4.60 -8.52 8.02
CA TYR A 381 -4.76 -7.30 7.23
C TYR A 381 -6.22 -6.84 7.12
N THR A 382 -7.20 -7.74 7.31
CA THR A 382 -8.64 -7.43 7.18
C THR A 382 -9.50 -8.13 8.23
N GLU A 383 -10.76 -7.74 8.32
CA GLU A 383 -11.79 -8.34 9.16
C GLU A 383 -13.14 -8.33 8.44
N GLU A 384 -13.84 -9.47 8.45
CA GLU A 384 -15.22 -9.55 7.98
C GLU A 384 -16.16 -9.04 9.09
N VAL A 385 -16.74 -7.86 8.89
CA VAL A 385 -17.63 -7.22 9.88
C VAL A 385 -19.11 -7.51 9.64
N ALA A 386 -19.44 -8.05 8.46
CA ALA A 386 -20.73 -8.61 8.09
C ALA A 386 -20.55 -9.50 6.85
N PRO A 387 -21.50 -10.41 6.53
CA PRO A 387 -21.33 -11.33 5.41
C PRO A 387 -20.95 -10.64 4.09
N GLY A 388 -19.76 -10.95 3.56
CA GLY A 388 -19.19 -10.38 2.35
C GLY A 388 -18.70 -8.93 2.48
N ARG A 389 -18.67 -8.36 3.69
CA ARG A 389 -18.28 -6.96 3.96
C ARG A 389 -17.09 -6.87 4.90
N TRP A 390 -16.07 -6.16 4.45
CA TRP A 390 -14.73 -6.20 5.01
C TRP A 390 -14.25 -4.83 5.48
N GLN A 391 -13.43 -4.81 6.51
CA GLN A 391 -12.80 -3.63 7.06
C GLN A 391 -11.30 -3.88 7.23
N SER A 392 -10.48 -2.96 6.74
CA SER A 392 -9.04 -2.98 6.95
C SER A 392 -8.68 -2.91 8.43
N ARG A 393 -7.65 -3.67 8.83
CA ARG A 393 -6.98 -3.55 10.14
C ARG A 393 -5.96 -2.39 10.18
N GLY A 394 -5.88 -1.59 9.13
CA GLY A 394 -4.86 -0.57 8.95
C GLY A 394 -3.67 -1.05 8.13
N VAL A 395 -3.83 -2.13 7.37
CA VAL A 395 -2.83 -2.63 6.41
C VAL A 395 -3.42 -2.41 5.03
N ASP A 396 -3.11 -1.28 4.41
CA ASP A 396 -3.70 -0.85 3.14
C ASP A 396 -2.55 -0.56 2.20
N ASN A 397 -2.13 -1.49 1.34
CA ASN A 397 -0.95 -1.31 0.50
C ASN A 397 -1.37 -1.23 -0.96
N VAL A 398 -2.03 -0.14 -1.36
CA VAL A 398 -2.74 -0.07 -2.62
C VAL A 398 -2.41 1.18 -3.42
N VAL A 399 -2.50 1.05 -4.73
CA VAL A 399 -2.56 2.19 -5.63
C VAL A 399 -4.03 2.48 -5.94
N MET A 400 -4.43 3.75 -5.79
CA MET A 400 -5.80 4.22 -6.00
C MET A 400 -5.88 5.13 -7.21
N PHE A 401 -7.03 5.10 -7.89
CA PHE A 401 -7.22 5.90 -9.09
C PHE A 401 -8.61 6.54 -9.21
N GLY A 402 -9.66 5.81 -8.84
CA GLY A 402 -11.03 6.25 -9.01
C GLY A 402 -11.79 6.32 -7.69
N MET A 403 -12.66 7.32 -7.55
CA MET A 403 -13.65 7.36 -6.48
C MET A 403 -14.94 7.97 -7.00
N ALA A 404 -16.07 7.41 -6.58
CA ALA A 404 -17.38 7.98 -6.80
C ALA A 404 -18.21 7.90 -5.53
N ILE A 405 -18.93 8.97 -5.21
CA ILE A 405 -19.88 9.02 -4.10
C ILE A 405 -21.24 9.33 -4.68
N SER A 406 -22.27 8.58 -4.29
CA SER A 406 -23.64 8.86 -4.74
C SER A 406 -24.13 10.17 -4.14
N GLU A 407 -24.69 11.07 -4.96
CA GLU A 407 -25.31 12.29 -4.45
C GLU A 407 -26.70 12.04 -3.85
N VAL A 408 -27.47 11.10 -4.43
CA VAL A 408 -28.79 10.71 -3.92
C VAL A 408 -28.73 9.89 -2.64
N GLU A 409 -27.67 9.12 -2.45
CA GLU A 409 -27.48 8.27 -1.28
C GLU A 409 -26.01 8.35 -0.81
N PRO A 410 -25.58 9.44 -0.15
CA PRO A 410 -24.16 9.72 0.14
C PRO A 410 -23.45 8.75 1.05
N TRP A 411 -24.14 7.73 1.57
CA TRP A 411 -23.53 6.59 2.26
C TRP A 411 -23.05 5.49 1.31
N HIS A 412 -23.42 5.54 0.02
CA HIS A 412 -22.88 4.67 -1.02
C HIS A 412 -21.64 5.29 -1.66
N ILE A 413 -20.51 4.60 -1.50
CA ILE A 413 -19.19 5.05 -1.95
C ILE A 413 -18.55 3.92 -2.77
N TYR A 414 -17.92 4.27 -3.88
CA TYR A 414 -17.21 3.34 -4.74
C TYR A 414 -15.75 3.79 -4.84
N LEU A 415 -14.83 2.86 -4.66
CA LEU A 415 -13.39 3.06 -4.72
C LEU A 415 -12.80 2.15 -5.79
N GLY A 416 -11.83 2.68 -6.52
CA GLY A 416 -11.15 2.01 -7.61
C GLY A 416 -9.66 1.97 -7.34
N TYR A 417 -9.12 0.76 -7.38
CA TYR A 417 -7.73 0.45 -7.11
C TYR A 417 -7.09 -0.28 -8.28
N PHE A 418 -5.76 -0.29 -8.30
CA PHE A 418 -5.01 -1.32 -9.02
C PHE A 418 -4.91 -2.58 -8.16
N ASP A 419 -4.75 -3.72 -8.83
CA ASP A 419 -4.73 -5.09 -8.28
C ASP A 419 -6.02 -5.59 -7.62
N ILE A 420 -6.67 -4.80 -6.76
CA ILE A 420 -7.88 -5.21 -6.02
C ILE A 420 -9.20 -4.69 -6.63
N GLY A 421 -9.12 -3.86 -7.66
CA GLY A 421 -10.25 -3.47 -8.51
C GLY A 421 -11.25 -2.53 -7.85
N CYS A 422 -12.54 -2.78 -8.07
CA CYS A 422 -13.69 -2.00 -7.62
C CYS A 422 -14.16 -2.50 -6.25
N TRP A 423 -14.33 -1.56 -5.32
CA TRP A 423 -14.95 -1.80 -4.03
C TRP A 423 -16.08 -0.82 -3.75
N HIS A 424 -17.16 -1.32 -3.19
CA HIS A 424 -18.36 -0.57 -2.85
C HIS A 424 -18.59 -0.60 -1.34
N SER A 425 -18.86 0.55 -0.74
CA SER A 425 -19.32 0.65 0.64
C SER A 425 -20.78 1.11 0.65
N PRO A 426 -21.70 0.31 1.23
CA PRO A 426 -23.09 0.72 1.42
C PRO A 426 -23.33 1.47 2.74
N ASP A 427 -22.31 1.67 3.56
CA ASP A 427 -22.42 2.17 4.93
C ASP A 427 -21.40 3.27 5.27
N ASN A 428 -21.15 4.14 4.29
CA ASN A 428 -20.35 5.35 4.44
C ASN A 428 -18.86 5.06 4.75
N GLY A 429 -18.32 4.04 4.10
CA GLY A 429 -16.95 3.58 4.26
C GLY A 429 -16.69 3.03 5.66
N VAL A 430 -17.66 2.31 6.24
CA VAL A 430 -17.41 1.51 7.45
C VAL A 430 -16.96 0.12 7.04
N SER A 431 -17.62 -0.46 6.02
CA SER A 431 -17.27 -1.75 5.44
C SER A 431 -17.35 -1.72 3.91
N TRP A 432 -16.68 -2.68 3.27
CA TRP A 432 -16.47 -2.74 1.83
C TRP A 432 -16.84 -4.11 1.27
N GLU A 433 -17.59 -4.13 0.17
CA GLU A 433 -17.90 -5.32 -0.64
C GLU A 433 -17.26 -5.17 -2.04
N ASN A 434 -16.83 -6.29 -2.61
CA ASN A 434 -16.22 -6.31 -3.94
C ASN A 434 -17.27 -5.98 -5.02
N CYS A 435 -16.91 -5.16 -6.02
CA CYS A 435 -17.75 -4.83 -7.18
C CYS A 435 -17.04 -5.06 -8.53
N ASN A 436 -16.12 -6.02 -8.59
CA ASN A 436 -15.46 -6.41 -9.83
C ASN A 436 -16.40 -7.15 -10.78
N ASP A 437 -16.19 -6.94 -12.08
CA ASP A 437 -16.78 -7.76 -13.14
C ASP A 437 -15.80 -8.85 -13.55
N LEU A 438 -16.13 -10.11 -13.24
CA LEU A 438 -15.25 -11.26 -13.48
C LEU A 438 -14.80 -11.38 -14.94
N ALA A 439 -15.66 -10.99 -15.88
CA ALA A 439 -15.34 -11.06 -17.31
C ALA A 439 -14.34 -9.98 -17.76
N SER A 440 -14.20 -8.90 -16.99
CA SER A 440 -13.36 -7.75 -17.31
C SER A 440 -12.05 -7.69 -16.52
N THR A 441 -12.00 -8.27 -15.32
CA THR A 441 -10.82 -8.17 -14.43
C THR A 441 -9.85 -9.35 -14.49
N GLY A 442 -10.14 -10.39 -15.28
CA GLY A 442 -9.19 -11.46 -15.62
C GLY A 442 -8.73 -12.35 -14.46
N ASP A 443 -7.43 -12.69 -14.47
CA ASP A 443 -6.77 -13.82 -13.75
C ASP A 443 -6.80 -13.77 -12.21
N TRP A 444 -7.28 -12.70 -11.59
CA TRP A 444 -7.42 -12.60 -10.13
C TRP A 444 -8.68 -13.30 -9.59
N GLU A 445 -9.20 -14.28 -10.34
CA GLU A 445 -10.43 -15.05 -10.06
C GLU A 445 -11.63 -14.15 -9.70
N GLY A 446 -11.60 -12.93 -10.27
CA GLY A 446 -12.49 -11.80 -10.07
C GLY A 446 -12.74 -11.31 -8.64
N ASN A 447 -11.83 -11.62 -7.70
CA ASN A 447 -11.68 -10.85 -6.47
C ASN A 447 -10.76 -9.63 -6.65
N GLY A 448 -9.91 -9.65 -7.68
CA GLY A 448 -9.01 -8.55 -8.03
C GLY A 448 -9.32 -7.95 -9.40
N GLY A 449 -8.49 -7.00 -9.82
CA GLY A 449 -8.59 -6.26 -11.08
C GLY A 449 -8.03 -4.85 -10.98
N ASN A 450 -8.07 -4.13 -12.09
CA ASN A 450 -7.69 -2.72 -12.13
C ASN A 450 -8.91 -1.87 -12.43
N THR A 451 -9.15 -0.84 -11.63
CA THR A 451 -10.23 0.14 -11.83
C THR A 451 -9.67 1.54 -12.00
N THR A 452 -9.76 2.09 -13.21
CA THR A 452 -9.14 3.37 -13.58
C THR A 452 -10.09 4.56 -13.49
N THR A 453 -11.40 4.34 -13.46
CA THR A 453 -12.36 5.44 -13.30
C THR A 453 -13.69 4.94 -12.76
N LEU A 454 -14.39 5.80 -12.05
CA LEU A 454 -15.68 5.54 -11.40
C LEU A 454 -16.56 6.79 -11.51
N LEU A 455 -17.85 6.59 -11.75
CA LEU A 455 -18.84 7.66 -11.75
C LEU A 455 -20.19 7.14 -11.29
N ALA A 456 -20.78 7.78 -10.27
CA ALA A 456 -22.14 7.50 -9.82
C ALA A 456 -23.12 8.49 -10.47
N ASP A 457 -24.31 8.03 -10.85
CA ASP A 457 -25.34 8.95 -11.33
C ASP A 457 -25.81 9.85 -10.17
N PRO A 458 -25.90 11.17 -10.38
CA PRO A 458 -26.23 12.09 -9.31
C PRO A 458 -27.70 12.05 -8.90
N HIS A 459 -28.60 11.47 -9.72
CA HIS A 459 -30.05 11.46 -9.49
C HIS A 459 -30.63 10.04 -9.41
N ARG A 460 -29.94 9.04 -9.96
CA ARG A 460 -30.42 7.65 -10.01
C ARG A 460 -29.67 6.76 -9.00
N ARG A 461 -30.44 6.17 -8.10
CA ARG A 461 -29.94 5.21 -7.10
C ARG A 461 -29.36 3.98 -7.77
N GLY A 462 -28.23 3.50 -7.25
CA GLY A 462 -27.56 2.27 -7.71
C GLY A 462 -26.99 2.31 -9.13
N VAL A 463 -27.06 3.45 -9.85
CA VAL A 463 -26.48 3.58 -11.19
C VAL A 463 -25.05 4.08 -11.07
N VAL A 464 -24.11 3.26 -11.55
CA VAL A 464 -22.66 3.54 -11.52
C VAL A 464 -22.02 3.06 -12.82
N TRP A 465 -21.03 3.80 -13.30
CA TRP A 465 -20.17 3.41 -14.40
C TRP A 465 -18.73 3.30 -13.92
N THR A 466 -17.99 2.37 -14.51
CA THR A 466 -16.58 2.16 -14.17
C THR A 466 -15.83 1.59 -15.36
N ALA A 467 -14.53 1.88 -15.47
CA ALA A 467 -13.66 1.16 -16.37
C ALA A 467 -12.82 0.16 -15.58
N GLN A 468 -12.91 -1.11 -15.96
CA GLN A 468 -12.16 -2.21 -15.36
C GLN A 468 -11.28 -2.90 -16.41
N ALA A 469 -10.11 -3.37 -16.00
CA ALA A 469 -9.14 -4.05 -16.86
C ALA A 469 -8.43 -5.20 -16.11
N PRO A 470 -7.89 -6.21 -16.81
CA PRO A 470 -7.11 -7.29 -16.19
C PRO A 470 -5.79 -6.79 -15.63
N SER A 471 -5.05 -5.99 -16.42
CA SER A 471 -3.83 -5.30 -16.01
C SER A 471 -3.95 -3.78 -16.21
N TRP A 472 -2.95 -3.03 -15.76
CA TRP A 472 -2.90 -1.58 -15.86
C TRP A 472 -2.60 -1.06 -17.28
N ASP A 473 -1.87 -1.82 -18.10
CA ASP A 473 -1.49 -1.50 -19.48
C ASP A 473 -2.45 -2.07 -20.54
N GLU A 474 -3.38 -2.92 -20.13
CA GLU A 474 -4.34 -3.56 -21.02
C GLU A 474 -5.57 -2.70 -21.37
N ALA A 475 -6.31 -3.17 -22.36
CA ALA A 475 -7.56 -2.54 -22.78
C ALA A 475 -8.63 -2.63 -21.67
N GLY A 476 -9.13 -1.48 -21.23
CA GLY A 476 -10.21 -1.42 -20.26
C GLY A 476 -11.58 -1.63 -20.88
N THR A 477 -12.47 -2.27 -20.13
CA THR A 477 -13.90 -2.38 -20.43
C THR A 477 -14.67 -1.34 -19.64
N LEU A 478 -15.39 -0.45 -20.33
CA LEU A 478 -16.35 0.44 -19.66
C LEU A 478 -17.63 -0.34 -19.36
N LEU A 479 -17.99 -0.35 -18.08
CA LEU A 479 -19.11 -1.09 -17.51
C LEU A 479 -20.13 -0.13 -16.91
N ARG A 480 -21.40 -0.53 -16.96
CA ARG A 480 -22.51 0.14 -16.28
C ARG A 480 -23.25 -0.84 -15.39
N SER A 481 -23.55 -0.42 -14.17
CA SER A 481 -24.43 -1.11 -13.25
C SER A 481 -25.66 -0.25 -12.95
N THR A 482 -26.77 -0.91 -12.62
CA THR A 482 -28.02 -0.28 -12.13
C THR A 482 -28.44 -0.80 -10.77
N ASN A 483 -27.59 -1.60 -10.13
CA ASN A 483 -27.86 -2.27 -8.87
C ASN A 483 -26.65 -2.23 -7.93
N TYR A 484 -26.02 -1.05 -7.82
CA TYR A 484 -24.92 -0.77 -6.89
C TYR A 484 -23.63 -1.56 -7.18
N GLY A 485 -23.32 -1.81 -8.46
CA GLY A 485 -22.10 -2.53 -8.85
C GLY A 485 -22.18 -4.05 -8.67
N LYS A 486 -23.38 -4.60 -8.42
CA LYS A 486 -23.57 -6.06 -8.26
C LYS A 486 -23.62 -6.82 -9.57
N GLN A 487 -24.09 -6.16 -10.63
CA GLN A 487 -24.10 -6.68 -11.99
C GLN A 487 -23.69 -5.57 -12.95
N TRP A 488 -22.96 -5.96 -13.98
CA TRP A 488 -22.37 -5.06 -14.95
C TRP A 488 -22.86 -5.37 -16.37
N THR A 489 -22.88 -4.33 -17.20
CA THR A 489 -23.14 -4.42 -18.63
C THR A 489 -22.09 -3.61 -19.38
N ALA A 490 -21.37 -4.25 -20.30
CA ALA A 490 -20.31 -3.63 -21.07
C ALA A 490 -20.83 -2.66 -22.14
N ALA A 491 -20.12 -1.55 -22.31
CA ALA A 491 -20.33 -0.59 -23.37
C ALA A 491 -19.75 -1.08 -24.72
N ARG A 492 -20.16 -0.43 -25.82
CA ARG A 492 -19.66 -0.71 -27.17
C ARG A 492 -19.15 0.56 -27.86
N GLY A 493 -18.26 0.39 -28.84
CA GLY A 493 -17.78 1.50 -29.69
C GLY A 493 -16.57 2.27 -29.13
N LEU A 494 -15.97 1.82 -28.04
CA LEU A 494 -14.66 2.28 -27.57
C LEU A 494 -13.54 1.43 -28.18
N PRO A 495 -12.35 2.00 -28.43
CA PRO A 495 -11.18 1.23 -28.86
C PRO A 495 -10.65 0.37 -27.70
N PRO A 496 -9.94 -0.74 -27.99
CA PRO A 496 -9.27 -1.54 -26.97
C PRO A 496 -8.04 -0.76 -26.44
N ALA A 497 -8.23 0.00 -25.37
CA ALA A 497 -7.18 0.83 -24.77
C ALA A 497 -7.49 1.14 -23.30
N PRO A 498 -6.49 1.61 -22.53
CA PRO A 498 -6.74 2.17 -21.20
C PRO A 498 -7.76 3.32 -21.27
N LEU A 499 -8.75 3.24 -20.39
CA LEU A 499 -9.83 4.23 -20.26
C LEU A 499 -9.57 5.07 -19.01
N MET A 500 -9.75 6.39 -19.11
CA MET A 500 -9.49 7.31 -17.99
C MET A 500 -10.67 8.25 -17.75
N GLY A 501 -10.49 9.57 -17.90
CA GLY A 501 -11.42 10.59 -17.44
C GLY A 501 -12.85 10.44 -17.94
N LEU A 502 -13.72 9.94 -17.07
CA LEU A 502 -15.14 9.76 -17.27
C LEU A 502 -15.93 10.91 -16.63
N SER A 503 -16.81 11.54 -17.38
CA SER A 503 -17.69 12.60 -16.89
C SER A 503 -19.10 12.50 -17.48
N LEU A 504 -20.05 13.17 -16.82
CA LEU A 504 -21.48 13.12 -17.12
C LEU A 504 -22.04 14.53 -17.28
N ASP A 505 -22.87 14.72 -18.30
CA ASP A 505 -23.78 15.86 -18.39
C ASP A 505 -25.00 15.63 -17.50
N ARG A 506 -25.03 16.30 -16.35
CA ARG A 506 -26.13 16.20 -15.37
C ARG A 506 -27.44 16.81 -15.88
N THR A 507 -27.38 17.70 -16.88
CA THR A 507 -28.54 18.35 -17.49
C THR A 507 -29.21 17.48 -18.55
N SER A 508 -28.54 16.41 -19.01
CA SER A 508 -29.12 15.42 -19.91
C SER A 508 -30.24 14.61 -19.26
N ALA A 509 -31.16 14.08 -20.07
CA ALA A 509 -32.28 13.29 -19.60
C ALA A 509 -31.83 12.07 -18.78
N GLU A 510 -32.43 11.86 -17.61
CA GLU A 510 -31.98 10.82 -16.65
C GLU A 510 -32.04 9.40 -17.21
N ASN A 511 -32.98 9.11 -18.10
CA ASN A 511 -33.10 7.80 -18.73
C ASN A 511 -32.17 7.61 -19.94
N ARG A 512 -31.41 8.64 -20.32
CA ARG A 512 -30.59 8.64 -21.53
C ARG A 512 -29.43 9.63 -21.40
N ARG A 513 -28.58 9.40 -20.39
CA ARG A 513 -27.51 10.34 -20.04
C ARG A 513 -26.54 10.55 -21.20
N THR A 514 -25.98 11.75 -21.26
CA THR A 514 -24.81 12.06 -22.08
C THR A 514 -23.55 11.95 -21.24
N LEU A 515 -22.58 11.17 -21.70
CA LEU A 515 -21.31 10.94 -21.00
C LEU A 515 -20.11 11.19 -21.93
N PHE A 516 -18.96 11.47 -21.33
CA PHE A 516 -17.67 11.65 -22.00
C PHE A 516 -16.62 10.77 -21.36
N ILE A 517 -15.73 10.18 -22.16
CA ILE A 517 -14.60 9.39 -21.68
C ILE A 517 -13.38 9.62 -22.55
N THR A 518 -12.19 9.49 -21.98
CA THR A 518 -10.94 9.49 -22.76
C THR A 518 -10.40 8.08 -22.98
N ALA A 519 -9.97 7.82 -24.21
CA ALA A 519 -9.29 6.58 -24.60
C ALA A 519 -8.22 6.91 -25.67
N GLN A 520 -7.01 6.35 -25.54
CA GLN A 520 -5.87 6.63 -26.43
C GLN A 520 -5.54 8.13 -26.61
N GLY A 521 -5.79 8.94 -25.58
CA GLY A 521 -5.57 10.39 -25.66
C GLY A 521 -6.67 11.17 -26.39
N ASP A 522 -7.73 10.51 -26.86
CA ASP A 522 -8.87 11.11 -27.58
C ASP A 522 -10.12 11.16 -26.70
N VAL A 523 -11.10 12.01 -27.06
CA VAL A 523 -12.38 12.11 -26.34
C VAL A 523 -13.49 11.40 -27.12
N TYR A 524 -14.23 10.57 -26.39
CA TYR A 524 -15.40 9.85 -26.85
C TYR A 524 -16.64 10.35 -26.13
N ARG A 525 -17.80 10.26 -26.79
CA ARG A 525 -19.09 10.70 -26.28
C ARG A 525 -20.16 9.64 -26.46
N SER A 526 -21.01 9.48 -25.46
CA SER A 526 -22.24 8.68 -25.50
C SER A 526 -23.46 9.59 -25.26
N THR A 527 -24.60 9.26 -25.87
CA THR A 527 -25.91 9.91 -25.61
C THR A 527 -27.02 8.92 -25.28
N ASP A 528 -26.64 7.69 -24.98
CA ASP A 528 -27.50 6.54 -24.75
C ASP A 528 -27.12 5.85 -23.44
N ASP A 529 -26.81 6.66 -22.42
CA ASP A 529 -26.52 6.20 -21.06
C ASP A 529 -25.23 5.36 -20.94
N GLY A 530 -24.27 5.60 -21.85
CA GLY A 530 -22.98 4.92 -21.86
C GLY A 530 -22.98 3.60 -22.61
N ALA A 531 -24.06 3.25 -23.31
CA ALA A 531 -24.16 1.99 -24.04
C ALA A 531 -23.35 1.99 -25.33
N THR A 532 -23.34 3.08 -26.09
CA THR A 532 -22.54 3.24 -27.31
C THR A 532 -21.74 4.54 -27.32
N TRP A 533 -20.55 4.48 -27.89
CA TRP A 533 -19.57 5.57 -27.89
C TRP A 533 -19.10 5.93 -29.29
N GLN A 534 -18.85 7.21 -29.49
CA GLN A 534 -18.28 7.75 -30.73
C GLN A 534 -17.15 8.71 -30.41
N ARG A 535 -16.04 8.61 -31.17
CA ARG A 535 -14.96 9.59 -31.06
C ARG A 535 -15.45 10.96 -31.52
N VAL A 536 -15.30 11.97 -30.66
CA VAL A 536 -15.73 13.35 -30.95
C VAL A 536 -14.59 14.35 -31.00
N PHE A 537 -13.42 14.02 -30.46
CA PHE A 537 -12.26 14.90 -30.50
C PHE A 537 -10.94 14.10 -30.56
N PRO A 538 -10.18 14.18 -31.67
CA PRO A 538 -8.86 13.58 -31.79
C PRO A 538 -7.82 14.46 -31.08
N CYS A 539 -7.85 14.48 -29.75
CA CYS A 539 -6.99 15.32 -28.92
C CYS A 539 -5.53 14.86 -28.92
N GLY A 540 -5.27 13.55 -29.05
CA GLY A 540 -3.91 12.99 -29.06
C GLY A 540 -3.11 13.23 -27.76
N GLY A 541 -3.80 13.32 -26.62
CA GLY A 541 -3.19 13.53 -25.31
C GLY A 541 -4.13 13.97 -24.17
N CYS A 542 -5.45 13.91 -24.38
CA CYS A 542 -6.44 14.17 -23.33
C CYS A 542 -6.59 12.94 -22.41
N ARG A 543 -6.63 13.18 -21.10
CA ARG A 543 -6.74 12.16 -20.05
C ARG A 543 -7.93 12.39 -19.13
N PHE A 544 -8.42 13.63 -19.06
CA PHE A 544 -9.53 14.03 -18.22
C PHE A 544 -10.61 14.73 -19.02
N THR A 545 -11.86 14.52 -18.62
CA THR A 545 -13.02 15.24 -19.15
C THR A 545 -13.84 15.78 -17.99
N ALA A 546 -14.54 16.89 -18.21
CA ALA A 546 -15.49 17.44 -17.26
C ALA A 546 -16.62 18.18 -17.99
N VAL A 547 -17.81 18.21 -17.39
CA VAL A 547 -18.97 18.93 -17.91
C VAL A 547 -19.41 19.96 -16.88
N ASP A 548 -19.75 21.17 -17.31
CA ASP A 548 -20.31 22.18 -16.41
C ASP A 548 -21.65 21.69 -15.83
N PRO A 549 -21.84 21.72 -14.50
CA PRO A 549 -23.03 21.15 -13.87
C PRO A 549 -24.33 21.90 -14.20
N PHE A 550 -24.26 23.11 -14.74
CA PHE A 550 -25.42 23.93 -15.11
C PHE A 550 -25.67 23.98 -16.61
N ASP A 551 -24.73 23.50 -17.43
CA ASP A 551 -24.77 23.64 -18.88
C ASP A 551 -24.06 22.49 -19.59
N GLY A 552 -24.84 21.49 -20.02
CA GLY A 552 -24.34 20.36 -20.81
C GLY A 552 -23.73 20.73 -22.16
N SER A 553 -23.87 21.97 -22.63
CA SER A 553 -23.17 22.45 -23.83
C SER A 553 -21.71 22.77 -23.54
N LEU A 554 -21.34 23.02 -22.29
CA LEU A 554 -20.01 23.40 -21.87
C LEU A 554 -19.22 22.19 -21.35
N VAL A 555 -18.30 21.71 -22.18
CA VAL A 555 -17.51 20.50 -21.93
C VAL A 555 -16.02 20.84 -22.00
N TYR A 556 -15.24 20.25 -21.10
CA TYR A 556 -13.80 20.39 -21.03
C TYR A 556 -13.11 19.05 -21.26
N ALA A 557 -11.92 19.11 -21.85
CA ALA A 557 -11.01 17.97 -21.94
C ALA A 557 -9.58 18.47 -21.79
N GLY A 558 -8.72 17.70 -21.14
CA GLY A 558 -7.34 18.12 -20.90
C GLY A 558 -6.41 16.96 -20.60
N GLY A 559 -5.12 17.22 -20.75
CA GLY A 559 -4.05 16.29 -20.43
C GLY A 559 -2.69 16.85 -20.82
N GLU A 560 -1.82 15.99 -21.34
CA GLU A 560 -0.40 16.32 -21.63
C GLU A 560 -0.27 17.41 -22.70
N LYS A 561 -1.22 17.47 -23.64
CA LYS A 561 -1.18 18.39 -24.78
C LYS A 561 -1.79 19.76 -24.45
N GLY A 562 -2.40 19.96 -23.28
CA GLY A 562 -3.08 21.22 -22.90
C GLY A 562 -4.52 21.02 -22.40
N LEU A 563 -5.34 22.07 -22.54
CA LEU A 563 -6.73 22.13 -22.11
C LEU A 563 -7.63 22.69 -23.22
N TRP A 564 -8.72 21.99 -23.51
CA TRP A 564 -9.71 22.36 -24.51
C TRP A 564 -11.10 22.50 -23.91
N ARG A 565 -11.94 23.25 -24.62
CA ARG A 565 -13.34 23.46 -24.32
C ARG A 565 -14.17 23.27 -25.57
N SER A 566 -15.38 22.73 -25.41
CA SER A 566 -16.48 22.87 -26.35
C SER A 566 -17.61 23.63 -25.69
N THR A 567 -18.28 24.50 -26.45
CA THR A 567 -19.52 25.20 -26.03
C THR A 567 -20.77 24.66 -26.75
N ALA A 568 -20.62 23.55 -27.47
CA ALA A 568 -21.67 22.91 -28.26
C ALA A 568 -21.85 21.43 -27.90
N GLY A 569 -21.66 21.09 -26.63
CA GLY A 569 -21.90 19.76 -26.05
C GLY A 569 -20.87 18.71 -26.48
N GLY A 570 -19.63 19.14 -26.75
CA GLY A 570 -18.53 18.27 -27.14
C GLY A 570 -18.68 17.62 -28.52
N ARG A 571 -19.48 18.21 -29.42
CA ARG A 571 -19.67 17.70 -30.79
C ARG A 571 -18.37 17.82 -31.63
N PRO A 572 -18.17 16.96 -32.64
CA PRO A 572 -17.04 17.09 -33.55
C PRO A 572 -16.92 18.49 -34.15
N GLY A 573 -15.69 19.02 -34.22
CA GLY A 573 -15.39 20.34 -34.80
C GLY A 573 -15.72 21.54 -33.91
N THR A 574 -16.10 21.32 -32.64
CA THR A 574 -16.51 22.41 -31.71
C THR A 574 -15.51 22.69 -30.60
N TRP A 575 -14.35 22.03 -30.64
CA TRP A 575 -13.33 22.10 -29.61
C TRP A 575 -12.33 23.21 -29.93
N GLU A 576 -12.04 24.03 -28.94
CA GLU A 576 -11.02 25.09 -29.01
C GLU A 576 -10.08 24.97 -27.80
N GLU A 577 -8.81 25.29 -28.01
CA GLU A 577 -7.83 25.32 -26.93
C GLU A 577 -8.07 26.57 -26.07
N VAL A 578 -8.13 26.38 -24.76
CA VAL A 578 -8.40 27.43 -23.78
C VAL A 578 -7.37 27.50 -22.66
N GLY A 579 -6.51 26.49 -22.53
CA GLY A 579 -5.46 26.45 -21.51
C GLY A 579 -4.34 27.47 -21.75
N LEU A 580 -3.67 27.86 -20.67
CA LEU A 580 -2.41 28.60 -20.77
C LEU A 580 -1.32 27.71 -21.39
N PRO A 581 -0.35 28.27 -22.14
CA PRO A 581 0.74 27.47 -22.71
C PRO A 581 1.52 26.64 -21.69
N GLU A 582 1.68 27.15 -20.47
CA GLU A 582 2.35 26.46 -19.36
C GLU A 582 1.60 25.22 -18.83
N MET A 583 0.30 25.10 -19.10
CA MET A 583 -0.47 23.90 -18.72
C MET A 583 -0.17 22.69 -19.60
N ARG A 584 0.56 22.89 -20.72
CA ARG A 584 1.06 21.80 -21.56
C ARG A 584 2.21 21.11 -20.86
N GLY A 585 2.42 19.85 -21.17
CA GLY A 585 3.56 19.11 -20.67
C GLY A 585 4.08 18.09 -21.67
N ARG A 586 4.77 17.11 -21.13
CA ARG A 586 5.44 16.06 -21.89
C ARG A 586 5.22 14.73 -21.19
N VAL A 587 5.27 13.69 -21.99
CA VAL A 587 5.37 12.32 -21.51
C VAL A 587 6.83 12.07 -21.14
N ARG A 588 7.11 11.63 -19.90
CA ARG A 588 8.49 11.38 -19.42
C ARG A 588 8.95 9.93 -19.67
N GLY A 589 8.06 9.05 -20.13
CA GLY A 589 8.30 7.66 -20.55
C GLY A 589 6.96 6.95 -20.78
N ASP A 590 6.77 5.70 -20.37
CA ASP A 590 5.41 5.18 -20.23
C ASP A 590 4.61 6.08 -19.25
N VAL A 591 3.37 6.40 -19.60
CA VAL A 591 2.41 7.19 -18.79
C VAL A 591 2.31 6.63 -17.38
N TRP A 592 2.52 5.33 -17.20
CA TRP A 592 2.30 4.59 -15.97
C TRP A 592 3.58 4.26 -15.19
N GLU A 593 4.71 4.09 -15.88
CA GLU A 593 6.01 3.76 -15.27
C GLU A 593 6.88 4.99 -15.00
N TYR A 594 6.80 6.02 -15.87
CA TYR A 594 7.63 7.24 -15.80
C TYR A 594 6.80 8.52 -15.67
N GLY A 595 5.47 8.41 -15.76
CA GLY A 595 4.54 9.51 -15.62
C GLY A 595 4.52 10.49 -16.82
N TRP A 596 3.67 11.49 -16.70
CA TRP A 596 3.52 12.57 -17.68
C TRP A 596 3.19 13.88 -16.95
N GLU A 597 3.43 15.00 -17.62
CA GLU A 597 3.13 16.35 -17.13
C GLU A 597 2.01 16.99 -17.94
N GLY A 598 1.22 17.87 -17.31
CA GLY A 598 0.15 18.61 -17.97
C GLY A 598 -1.07 18.75 -17.05
N VAL A 599 -2.27 18.84 -17.63
CA VAL A 599 -3.52 18.98 -16.87
C VAL A 599 -3.90 17.67 -16.18
N PHE A 600 -3.89 17.61 -14.84
CA PHE A 600 -4.22 16.41 -14.06
C PHE A 600 -5.65 16.39 -13.50
N ALA A 601 -6.30 17.53 -13.32
CA ALA A 601 -7.70 17.59 -12.94
C ALA A 601 -8.41 18.80 -13.53
N ILE A 602 -9.70 18.63 -13.83
CA ILE A 602 -10.59 19.69 -14.31
C ILE A 602 -11.84 19.63 -13.45
N ALA A 603 -12.07 20.66 -12.64
CA ALA A 603 -13.16 20.71 -11.68
C ALA A 603 -14.05 21.94 -11.92
N PRO A 604 -15.13 21.80 -12.71
CA PRO A 604 -16.18 22.82 -12.81
C PRO A 604 -16.81 23.11 -11.44
N SER A 605 -17.10 24.37 -11.17
CA SER A 605 -17.67 24.81 -9.90
C SER A 605 -19.12 24.36 -9.77
N PRO A 606 -19.51 23.73 -8.64
CA PRO A 606 -20.91 23.41 -8.36
C PRO A 606 -21.75 24.65 -7.99
N HIS A 607 -21.17 25.85 -7.98
CA HIS A 607 -21.83 27.09 -7.53
C HIS A 607 -22.09 28.11 -8.63
N ARG A 608 -21.35 28.04 -9.74
CA ARG A 608 -21.42 29.06 -10.80
C ARG A 608 -21.02 28.48 -12.14
N ARG A 609 -21.96 28.52 -13.08
CA ARG A 609 -21.74 28.21 -14.50
C ARG A 609 -20.52 28.95 -15.05
N GLY A 610 -19.67 28.23 -15.77
CA GLY A 610 -18.47 28.76 -16.42
C GLY A 610 -17.31 29.04 -15.46
N THR A 611 -17.44 28.74 -14.17
CA THR A 611 -16.29 28.75 -13.26
C THR A 611 -15.66 27.37 -13.23
N VAL A 612 -14.36 27.26 -13.47
CA VAL A 612 -13.63 25.98 -13.52
C VAL A 612 -12.26 26.13 -12.88
N TYR A 613 -11.85 25.11 -12.14
CA TYR A 613 -10.53 24.97 -11.55
C TYR A 613 -9.74 23.88 -12.28
N VAL A 614 -8.43 24.08 -12.43
CA VAL A 614 -7.56 23.15 -13.13
C VAL A 614 -6.27 22.95 -12.34
N ALA A 615 -5.96 21.70 -12.02
CA ALA A 615 -4.66 21.28 -11.50
C ALA A 615 -3.76 20.86 -12.67
N ALA A 616 -2.52 21.35 -12.70
CA ALA A 616 -1.54 20.92 -13.69
C ALA A 616 -0.18 20.59 -13.05
N LEU A 617 0.37 19.45 -13.44
CA LEU A 617 1.61 18.85 -12.93
C LEU A 617 2.84 19.24 -13.74
N GLY A 618 3.93 19.56 -13.04
CA GLY A 618 5.28 19.75 -13.54
C GLY A 618 5.79 21.17 -13.34
N GLU A 619 7.05 21.39 -13.73
CA GLU A 619 7.81 22.61 -13.40
C GLU A 619 7.07 23.91 -13.76
N GLY A 620 6.94 24.80 -12.77
CA GLY A 620 6.33 26.12 -12.89
C GLY A 620 4.80 26.12 -12.97
N LYS A 621 4.15 24.96 -12.84
CA LYS A 621 2.69 24.81 -12.96
C LYS A 621 1.99 24.99 -11.59
N GLY A 622 0.91 24.25 -11.34
CA GLY A 622 0.11 24.37 -10.12
C GLY A 622 -1.39 24.43 -10.34
N LEU A 623 -2.08 25.28 -9.60
CA LEU A 623 -3.54 25.37 -9.57
C LEU A 623 -4.04 26.66 -10.21
N TYR A 624 -5.06 26.55 -11.05
CA TYR A 624 -5.61 27.65 -11.83
C TYR A 624 -7.12 27.74 -11.69
N ARG A 625 -7.65 28.95 -11.89
CA ARG A 625 -9.09 29.22 -11.95
C ARG A 625 -9.46 30.09 -13.13
N SER A 626 -10.56 29.77 -13.76
CA SER A 626 -11.27 30.65 -14.69
C SER A 626 -12.70 30.90 -14.19
N GLU A 627 -13.22 32.10 -14.47
CA GLU A 627 -14.61 32.50 -14.15
C GLU A 627 -15.45 32.79 -15.40
N ASP A 628 -14.87 32.63 -16.59
CA ASP A 628 -15.47 32.99 -17.88
C ASP A 628 -15.42 31.82 -18.89
N ALA A 629 -15.54 30.61 -18.35
CA ALA A 629 -15.51 29.34 -19.03
C ALA A 629 -14.15 29.01 -19.67
N GLY A 630 -13.03 29.47 -19.11
CA GLY A 630 -11.68 29.18 -19.60
C GLY A 630 -11.14 30.22 -20.58
N ARG A 631 -11.81 31.36 -20.81
CA ARG A 631 -11.28 32.40 -21.70
C ARG A 631 -10.11 33.14 -21.06
N THR A 632 -10.18 33.36 -19.75
CA THR A 632 -9.09 33.94 -18.95
C THR A 632 -8.83 33.10 -17.72
N TRP A 633 -7.58 33.14 -17.25
CA TRP A 633 -7.09 32.31 -16.16
C TRP A 633 -6.34 33.15 -15.12
N ARG A 634 -6.48 32.74 -13.87
CA ARG A 634 -5.66 33.18 -12.75
C ARG A 634 -4.98 31.97 -12.13
N LYS A 635 -3.65 32.00 -12.01
CA LYS A 635 -2.90 31.05 -11.18
C LYS A 635 -3.18 31.35 -9.71
N LEU A 636 -3.66 30.34 -8.98
CA LEU A 636 -4.02 30.42 -7.56
C LEU A 636 -2.86 29.99 -6.66
N TRP A 637 -2.08 29.02 -7.12
CA TRP A 637 -1.00 28.41 -6.36
C TRP A 637 0.03 27.85 -7.34
N THR A 638 1.33 28.05 -7.07
CA THR A 638 2.42 27.45 -7.83
C THR A 638 2.89 26.21 -7.09
N ASP A 639 2.84 25.06 -7.74
CA ASP A 639 3.24 23.78 -7.18
C ASP A 639 3.50 22.82 -8.34
N ASP A 640 4.71 22.28 -8.40
CA ASP A 640 5.15 21.39 -9.48
C ASP A 640 4.51 19.98 -9.39
N PHE A 641 3.85 19.68 -8.28
CA PHE A 641 3.29 18.37 -7.92
C PHE A 641 1.76 18.35 -7.84
N MET A 642 1.08 19.40 -8.27
CA MET A 642 -0.38 19.50 -8.19
C MET A 642 -1.11 18.40 -8.99
N ARG A 643 -1.99 17.66 -8.33
CA ARG A 643 -2.72 16.49 -8.87
C ARG A 643 -4.22 16.71 -9.01
N ASP A 644 -4.88 17.25 -7.98
CA ASP A 644 -6.34 17.31 -7.95
C ASP A 644 -6.85 18.54 -7.20
N VAL A 645 -8.12 18.90 -7.43
CA VAL A 645 -8.81 19.99 -6.75
C VAL A 645 -10.31 19.68 -6.65
N ALA A 646 -10.87 19.83 -5.45
CA ALA A 646 -12.30 19.73 -5.21
C ALA A 646 -12.85 21.01 -4.59
N ILE A 647 -14.08 21.35 -5.00
CA ILE A 647 -14.85 22.47 -4.49
C ILE A 647 -15.97 21.92 -3.63
N SER A 648 -16.15 22.45 -2.43
CA SER A 648 -17.24 22.02 -1.56
C SER A 648 -18.57 22.29 -2.27
N PRO A 649 -19.50 21.32 -2.34
CA PRO A 649 -20.82 21.54 -2.93
C PRO A 649 -21.70 22.48 -2.09
N ARG A 650 -21.30 22.81 -0.87
CA ARG A 650 -22.09 23.61 0.08
C ARG A 650 -21.51 24.98 0.39
N ASP A 651 -20.19 25.14 0.26
CA ASP A 651 -19.52 26.41 0.52
C ASP A 651 -18.57 26.75 -0.64
N PRO A 652 -18.86 27.78 -1.45
CA PRO A 652 -17.97 28.18 -2.54
C PRO A 652 -16.59 28.66 -2.06
N ASN A 653 -16.42 29.00 -0.77
CA ASN A 653 -15.14 29.41 -0.19
C ASN A 653 -14.21 28.25 0.13
N LEU A 654 -14.78 27.05 0.34
CA LEU A 654 -14.06 25.89 0.80
C LEU A 654 -13.57 25.06 -0.39
N LEU A 655 -12.25 24.97 -0.54
CA LEU A 655 -11.56 24.17 -1.55
C LEU A 655 -10.56 23.24 -0.87
N VAL A 656 -10.35 22.07 -1.45
CA VAL A 656 -9.22 21.20 -1.14
C VAL A 656 -8.47 20.88 -2.42
N ALA A 657 -7.15 20.76 -2.33
CA ALA A 657 -6.29 20.38 -3.44
C ALA A 657 -5.30 19.30 -2.99
N ALA A 658 -4.80 18.54 -3.95
CA ALA A 658 -3.87 17.44 -3.74
C ALA A 658 -2.56 17.71 -4.47
N SER A 659 -1.44 17.55 -3.78
CA SER A 659 -0.07 17.69 -4.25
C SER A 659 0.72 16.42 -3.91
N SER A 660 1.40 15.85 -4.91
CA SER A 660 2.11 14.58 -4.77
C SER A 660 3.28 14.46 -5.72
N SER A 661 4.49 14.35 -5.16
CA SER A 661 5.69 13.93 -5.91
C SER A 661 5.59 12.48 -6.36
N ALA A 662 5.02 11.61 -5.53
CA ALA A 662 4.72 10.23 -5.90
C ALA A 662 3.71 10.20 -7.05
N TYR A 663 4.00 9.40 -8.08
CA TYR A 663 3.06 9.15 -9.19
C TYR A 663 2.08 8.03 -8.82
N MET A 664 2.63 6.91 -8.35
CA MET A 664 1.91 5.76 -7.77
C MET A 664 2.64 5.25 -6.51
N ALA A 665 3.93 5.53 -6.40
CA ALA A 665 4.84 5.26 -5.29
C ALA A 665 6.13 6.09 -5.54
N GLY A 666 7.21 5.82 -4.81
CA GLY A 666 8.57 6.22 -5.21
C GLY A 666 9.20 7.37 -4.42
N GLY A 667 8.78 7.58 -3.17
CA GLY A 667 9.49 8.44 -2.21
C GLY A 667 8.98 9.87 -2.04
N TYR A 668 9.63 10.60 -1.11
CA TYR A 668 9.24 11.92 -0.61
C TYR A 668 10.15 13.04 -1.09
N ASP A 669 9.51 14.02 -1.75
CA ASP A 669 10.08 15.32 -2.06
C ASP A 669 9.41 16.35 -1.15
N GLU A 670 10.21 17.18 -0.46
CA GLU A 670 9.70 18.22 0.45
C GLU A 670 8.87 19.30 -0.28
N GLY A 671 9.01 19.43 -1.61
CA GLY A 671 8.16 20.27 -2.43
C GLY A 671 6.75 19.73 -2.64
N SER A 672 6.48 18.47 -2.27
CA SER A 672 5.15 17.88 -2.30
C SER A 672 4.35 18.26 -1.05
N HIS A 673 3.31 19.07 -1.22
CA HIS A 673 2.56 19.65 -0.10
C HIS A 673 1.42 18.78 0.46
N GLY A 674 1.16 17.62 -0.15
CA GLY A 674 0.08 16.72 0.27
C GLY A 674 -1.30 17.33 0.04
N ILE A 675 -2.15 17.30 1.07
CA ILE A 675 -3.49 17.88 1.04
C ILE A 675 -3.40 19.35 1.47
N LEU A 676 -3.85 20.24 0.58
CA LEU A 676 -3.98 21.67 0.84
C LEU A 676 -5.46 22.02 1.04
N ILE A 677 -5.76 22.89 2.01
CA ILE A 677 -7.10 23.41 2.24
C ILE A 677 -7.12 24.94 2.09
N SER A 678 -8.16 25.46 1.45
CA SER A 678 -8.46 26.88 1.37
C SER A 678 -9.86 27.15 1.90
N LEU A 679 -10.00 28.20 2.72
CA LEU A 679 -11.27 28.64 3.30
C LEU A 679 -11.76 29.97 2.70
N ASP A 680 -11.11 30.46 1.63
CA ASP A 680 -11.32 31.80 1.09
C ASP A 680 -11.32 31.87 -0.45
N ARG A 681 -11.77 30.79 -1.11
CA ARG A 681 -11.79 30.63 -2.58
C ARG A 681 -10.41 30.60 -3.22
N GLY A 682 -9.44 29.98 -2.55
CA GLY A 682 -8.10 29.78 -3.07
C GLY A 682 -7.30 31.08 -3.12
N ARG A 683 -7.56 32.02 -2.20
CA ARG A 683 -6.68 33.18 -2.00
C ARG A 683 -5.52 32.80 -1.08
N THR A 684 -5.79 31.97 -0.08
CA THR A 684 -4.78 31.39 0.82
C THR A 684 -4.97 29.89 0.93
N TRP A 685 -3.86 29.20 1.20
CA TRP A 685 -3.78 27.75 1.33
C TRP A 685 -2.93 27.39 2.56
N ARG A 686 -3.22 26.26 3.16
CA ARG A 686 -2.38 25.64 4.19
C ARG A 686 -2.36 24.12 4.01
N ALA A 687 -1.28 23.49 4.41
CA ALA A 687 -1.21 22.03 4.53
C ALA A 687 -2.25 21.52 5.54
N TRP A 688 -2.84 20.37 5.25
CA TRP A 688 -3.89 19.73 6.05
C TRP A 688 -3.58 18.24 6.27
N ASN A 689 -2.30 17.92 6.48
CA ASN A 689 -1.75 16.56 6.50
C ASN A 689 -1.66 15.94 7.91
N GLU A 690 -2.02 16.67 8.97
CA GLU A 690 -1.87 16.22 10.36
C GLU A 690 -2.42 14.80 10.57
N GLY A 691 -1.56 13.86 10.98
CA GLY A 691 -1.91 12.45 11.22
C GLY A 691 -1.73 11.52 10.01
N MET A 692 -1.43 12.03 8.82
CA MET A 692 -1.07 11.21 7.66
C MET A 692 0.38 10.74 7.77
N ALA A 693 0.65 9.46 7.50
CA ALA A 693 2.02 8.93 7.52
C ALA A 693 2.90 9.46 6.37
N TRP A 694 2.25 9.81 5.26
CA TRP A 694 2.88 10.38 4.07
C TRP A 694 2.11 11.64 3.63
N PRO A 695 2.77 12.78 3.44
CA PRO A 695 2.15 14.02 2.97
C PRO A 695 2.01 14.03 1.43
N PHE A 696 1.35 13.02 0.87
CA PHE A 696 0.97 12.96 -0.55
C PHE A 696 -0.53 12.76 -0.68
N ALA A 697 -1.12 13.26 -1.76
CA ALA A 697 -2.44 12.85 -2.20
C ALA A 697 -2.55 12.92 -3.73
N LEU A 698 -3.19 11.91 -4.33
CA LEU A 698 -3.45 11.90 -5.77
C LEU A 698 -4.84 12.42 -6.12
N THR A 699 -5.83 12.18 -5.26
CA THR A 699 -7.20 12.62 -5.48
C THR A 699 -7.85 13.10 -4.19
N VAL A 700 -8.73 14.10 -4.30
CA VAL A 700 -9.54 14.63 -3.21
C VAL A 700 -10.98 14.86 -3.66
N THR A 701 -11.96 14.59 -2.80
CA THR A 701 -13.35 14.97 -3.07
C THR A 701 -14.13 15.30 -1.80
N PHE A 702 -15.15 16.13 -1.94
CA PHE A 702 -16.12 16.37 -0.88
C PHE A 702 -17.22 15.33 -0.93
N GLN A 703 -17.54 14.77 0.22
CA GLN A 703 -18.73 13.96 0.36
C GLN A 703 -19.99 14.84 0.24
N PRO A 704 -20.94 14.50 -0.65
CA PRO A 704 -22.19 15.24 -0.78
C PRO A 704 -22.94 15.32 0.55
N HIS A 705 -23.50 16.50 0.83
CA HIS A 705 -24.31 16.78 2.03
C HIS A 705 -23.59 16.63 3.38
N ARG A 706 -22.26 16.40 3.41
CA ARG A 706 -21.45 16.31 4.62
C ARG A 706 -20.23 17.22 4.54
N ASP A 707 -19.61 17.49 5.68
CA ASP A 707 -18.33 18.22 5.78
C ASP A 707 -17.14 17.26 5.74
N THR A 708 -17.33 16.08 5.15
CA THR A 708 -16.29 15.06 5.05
C THR A 708 -15.55 15.18 3.73
N VAL A 709 -14.23 15.20 3.80
CA VAL A 709 -13.33 15.13 2.65
C VAL A 709 -12.74 13.73 2.60
N TRP A 710 -12.71 13.17 1.39
CA TRP A 710 -12.02 11.93 1.08
C TRP A 710 -10.76 12.25 0.29
N ALA A 711 -9.68 11.52 0.59
CA ALA A 711 -8.40 11.63 -0.10
C ALA A 711 -7.87 10.24 -0.45
N GLY A 712 -7.30 10.10 -1.65
CA GLY A 712 -6.59 8.90 -2.08
C GLY A 712 -5.08 9.10 -1.94
N VAL A 713 -4.43 8.23 -1.16
CA VAL A 713 -3.01 8.36 -0.78
C VAL A 713 -2.27 7.09 -1.17
N PRO A 714 -1.32 7.14 -2.13
CA PRO A 714 -0.60 5.97 -2.62
C PRO A 714 0.05 5.19 -1.48
N GLY A 715 -0.12 3.87 -1.48
CA GLY A 715 0.18 3.04 -0.32
C GLY A 715 -1.03 2.98 0.60
N PRO A 716 -1.15 3.80 1.68
CA PRO A 716 -2.19 3.69 2.71
C PRO A 716 -3.67 3.78 2.28
N GLY A 717 -3.96 3.92 0.99
CA GLY A 717 -5.30 3.85 0.44
C GLY A 717 -6.11 5.12 0.64
N PHE A 718 -7.44 4.96 0.65
CA PHE A 718 -8.37 6.06 0.87
C PHE A 718 -8.51 6.40 2.35
N GLN A 719 -8.58 7.70 2.63
CA GLN A 719 -8.71 8.27 3.97
C GLN A 719 -9.80 9.32 3.96
N LYS A 720 -10.46 9.50 5.11
CA LYS A 720 -11.50 10.52 5.27
C LYS A 720 -11.26 11.36 6.52
N ARG A 721 -11.55 12.66 6.40
CA ARG A 721 -11.50 13.62 7.51
C ARG A 721 -12.77 14.45 7.52
N LEU A 722 -13.35 14.62 8.71
CA LEU A 722 -14.45 15.55 8.93
C LEU A 722 -13.89 16.94 9.18
N LEU A 723 -14.32 17.94 8.41
CA LEU A 723 -14.02 19.33 8.69
C LEU A 723 -14.79 19.78 9.94
N THR A 724 -14.07 20.15 10.99
CA THR A 724 -14.64 20.54 12.28
C THR A 724 -14.78 22.05 12.40
N ARG A 725 -15.69 22.52 13.27
CA ARG A 725 -15.88 23.96 13.51
C ARG A 725 -14.59 24.68 13.92
N HIS A 726 -13.70 24.05 14.68
CA HIS A 726 -12.44 24.67 15.11
C HIS A 726 -11.55 25.05 13.92
N GLU A 727 -11.57 24.27 12.84
CA GLU A 727 -10.75 24.51 11.66
C GLU A 727 -11.16 25.77 10.89
N TYR A 728 -12.42 26.22 11.02
CA TYR A 728 -12.88 27.51 10.50
C TYR A 728 -12.32 28.71 11.27
N TYR A 729 -11.82 28.51 12.49
CA TYR A 729 -11.40 29.58 13.41
C TYR A 729 -9.90 29.61 13.71
N ILE A 730 -9.08 28.70 13.16
CA ILE A 730 -7.62 28.71 13.37
C ILE A 730 -7.06 30.00 12.76
N PRO A 731 -6.57 30.96 13.56
CA PRO A 731 -6.02 32.20 13.05
C PRO A 731 -4.65 31.94 12.40
N TYR A 732 -4.39 32.62 11.28
CA TYR A 732 -3.24 32.42 10.38
C TYR A 732 -1.85 32.48 11.05
N TRP A 733 -1.71 33.03 12.25
CA TRP A 733 -0.42 33.17 12.96
C TRP A 733 0.01 31.95 13.79
N LEU A 734 -0.82 30.92 13.95
CA LEU A 734 -0.42 29.66 14.61
C LEU A 734 0.24 28.66 13.65
N ALA A 735 0.25 28.92 12.35
CA ALA A 735 0.93 28.10 11.33
C ALA A 735 2.32 28.67 10.93
N ALA A 736 2.83 29.66 11.67
CA ALA A 736 3.98 30.48 11.27
C ALA A 736 5.37 29.91 11.63
N ASP A 737 5.46 28.64 12.05
CA ASP A 737 6.75 27.96 12.27
C ASP A 737 7.30 27.30 10.98
N GLU A 738 6.59 27.42 9.85
CA GLU A 738 7.13 27.12 8.51
C GLU A 738 7.57 28.41 7.81
N PRO A 739 8.72 28.43 7.10
CA PRO A 739 9.28 29.65 6.55
C PRO A 739 8.36 30.21 5.46
N ALA A 740 7.77 31.38 5.73
CA ALA A 740 7.09 32.18 4.74
C ALA A 740 8.10 32.62 3.65
N ILE A 741 7.98 32.08 2.44
CA ILE A 741 8.76 32.53 1.28
C ILE A 741 8.00 33.69 0.61
N ASP A 742 8.64 34.85 0.62
CA ASP A 742 8.20 36.10 0.01
C ASP A 742 7.93 35.95 -1.51
N PRO A 743 6.79 36.44 -2.07
CA PRO A 743 6.45 36.27 -3.49
C PRO A 743 7.31 37.04 -4.51
N LEU A 744 8.44 37.67 -4.13
CA LEU A 744 9.17 38.59 -5.01
C LEU A 744 10.68 38.38 -5.02
N VAL A 745 11.17 37.26 -5.58
CA VAL A 745 12.50 37.24 -6.22
C VAL A 745 12.47 36.37 -7.49
N GLN A 746 12.19 37.00 -8.63
CA GLN A 746 12.50 36.44 -9.95
C GLN A 746 13.98 36.68 -10.25
N ASN A 747 14.78 35.60 -10.36
CA ASN A 747 15.99 35.63 -11.17
C ASN A 747 16.34 34.22 -11.71
N PRO A 748 16.05 33.92 -12.99
CA PRO A 748 16.28 32.61 -13.56
C PRO A 748 17.70 32.56 -14.13
N ASN A 749 18.72 32.33 -13.29
CA ASN A 749 20.04 31.86 -13.72
C ASN A 749 20.94 31.59 -12.50
N ARG A 750 20.83 30.40 -11.92
CA ARG A 750 21.95 29.74 -11.23
C ARG A 750 21.68 28.24 -11.11
N ARG A 751 22.35 27.46 -11.96
CA ARG A 751 22.61 26.04 -11.69
C ARG A 751 23.50 25.96 -10.44
N SER A 752 22.99 25.43 -9.34
CA SER A 752 23.81 25.12 -8.17
C SER A 752 24.27 23.66 -8.22
N GLN A 753 25.50 23.46 -8.69
CA GLN A 753 26.37 22.43 -8.12
C GLN A 753 26.74 22.90 -6.70
N ALA A 754 26.38 22.14 -5.67
CA ALA A 754 26.85 22.39 -4.31
C ALA A 754 27.85 21.31 -3.91
N VAL A 755 29.13 21.67 -4.05
CA VAL A 755 30.27 21.00 -3.41
C VAL A 755 30.21 21.33 -1.92
N CYS A 756 30.09 20.31 -1.08
CA CYS A 756 30.07 20.46 0.37
C CYS A 756 31.50 20.65 0.90
N GLN A 757 31.85 21.87 1.32
CA GLN A 757 33.06 22.12 2.11
C GLN A 757 32.69 22.42 3.56
N LYS A 758 33.27 21.61 4.46
CA LYS A 758 33.24 21.74 5.92
C LYS A 758 33.64 23.15 6.37
N SER A 759 32.96 23.67 7.39
CA SER A 759 33.62 24.48 8.42
C SER A 759 32.85 24.45 9.73
N ILE A 760 33.58 24.09 10.78
CA ILE A 760 33.23 24.18 12.19
C ILE A 760 33.28 25.66 12.60
N VAL A 761 32.40 26.11 13.51
CA VAL A 761 32.70 26.81 14.78
C VAL A 761 31.41 27.46 15.33
N THR A 762 31.08 27.07 16.56
CA THR A 762 30.12 27.63 17.52
C THR A 762 30.19 29.15 17.68
N TRP A 763 29.13 29.82 18.16
CA TRP A 763 29.13 30.58 19.42
C TRP A 763 27.70 30.97 19.86
N ARG A 764 27.45 30.82 21.17
CA ARG A 764 26.25 31.20 21.94
C ARG A 764 25.70 32.57 21.48
N LYS A 765 24.40 32.77 21.28
CA LYS A 765 23.29 32.60 22.22
C LYS A 765 21.98 32.64 21.44
#